data_AF-A0A7K2Y1Z2-F1
#
_entry.id   AF-A0A7K2Y1Z2-F1
#
_cell.length_a   1.000
_cell.length_b   1.000
_cell.length_c   1.000
_cell.angle_alpha   90.00
_cell.angle_beta   90.00
_cell.angle_gamma   90.00
#
_symmetry.space_group_name_H-M   'P 1'
#
loop_
_entity.id
_entity.type
_entity.pdbx_description
1 polymer ?
#
loop_
_entity_poly.entity_id
_entity_poly.type
_entity_poly.pdbx_seq_one_letter_code
_entity_poly.pdbx_strand_id
1 'polypeptide(L)'
;MAKSKQRTGARWRVGYLFVHGIGNQKPGTTLEWGRSTFHALREVHGEQVLSWKDQPIASSPTDAAPRHAEVVVCLGGTSRPALFAEALWADKFTELGRPSLRRTLTFLVASLPLLFWVVGPDRRDLRVLTLPAHGLRARREAGLAQLRLLWRLLTLAVIATALAFGILLASRSMLASALLLGLLAWFARSRRNLLWHVRVAATDEDRTQQLLAHLHRKVEWMERHCDEVVVIAHSQGGYLMHRVLSQNAGRRHPKVRRFIGVGSGLKPISLLKTFDNSRIGPGMWAFVGLAPGWLWGLGPWTWQPLEWLTQTILRQSYLVSQIALTPSAALGDPGLAALQREAFAEELRRAVMTMPSLRLDLAHGTAIVLSIATATVLGRLIHAALKARPPYPLDLDHHRRRIEWREYSSPHDMVGRMLGPALPDEVEQPWISAVGQPLSDHTLYFHRTGVLPRRLAADLLKDLGLNGDAADWDRAVTRLDEVRRRQGTRRRALHGLLIGTFATVLAAPRLFASPSVFLAYLHAWLPLSILLLALTLLFSLLAHRSAHRAARDFAASVSGTVQSRRTRWRVRIVPSGSRLLPAVAAATGGMIALYGTVRFFLATREYGDVHVWQGYPFLFPIGAGLLLVACASVAGYPVRASWYGLIAVLGCMAVYSAPAPAAMGAPWEWRPEGTLLGTLGVCLALGLVGSLYARLKAIDLTAQE
;
A
#
# COMPACT_ATOMS: atom_id res chain seq x y z
N MET A 1 17.56 -30.34 -60.55
CA MET A 1 17.35 -30.78 -59.15
C MET A 1 17.29 -29.56 -58.25
N ALA A 2 16.08 -29.09 -57.92
CA ALA A 2 15.87 -27.99 -56.98
C ALA A 2 16.01 -28.52 -55.54
N LYS A 3 16.99 -28.02 -54.79
CA LYS A 3 17.12 -28.30 -53.35
C LYS A 3 15.92 -27.68 -52.62
N SER A 4 14.97 -28.54 -52.23
CA SER A 4 13.92 -28.24 -51.27
C SER A 4 14.57 -27.68 -49.99
N LYS A 5 14.40 -26.36 -49.75
CA LYS A 5 14.60 -25.77 -48.43
C LYS A 5 13.51 -26.34 -47.52
N GLN A 6 13.82 -27.42 -46.80
CA GLN A 6 13.04 -27.84 -45.64
C GLN A 6 13.02 -26.66 -44.66
N ARG A 7 11.88 -25.97 -44.59
CA ARG A 7 11.55 -25.07 -43.48
C ARG A 7 11.45 -25.97 -42.25
N THR A 8 12.49 -25.99 -41.42
CA THR A 8 12.42 -26.58 -40.09
C THR A 8 11.28 -25.88 -39.33
N GLY A 9 10.24 -26.63 -38.99
CA GLY A 9 9.13 -26.12 -38.16
C GLY A 9 9.66 -25.61 -36.82
N ALA A 10 8.94 -24.69 -36.18
CA ALA A 10 9.35 -24.19 -34.87
C ALA A 10 9.40 -25.34 -33.86
N ARG A 11 10.42 -25.34 -32.99
CA ARG A 11 10.64 -26.41 -32.02
C ARG A 11 9.65 -26.38 -30.85
N TRP A 12 9.10 -25.21 -30.54
CA TRP A 12 8.15 -25.01 -29.44
C TRP A 12 6.87 -24.32 -29.94
N ARG A 13 5.71 -24.79 -29.47
CA ARG A 13 4.42 -24.18 -29.81
C ARG A 13 4.31 -22.74 -29.31
N VAL A 14 4.68 -22.51 -28.05
CA VAL A 14 4.58 -21.20 -27.40
C VAL A 14 5.87 -20.86 -26.63
N GLY A 15 6.29 -19.61 -26.76
CA GLY A 15 7.42 -19.04 -26.05
C GLY A 15 7.02 -17.89 -25.13
N TYR A 16 7.51 -17.88 -23.90
CA TYR A 16 7.29 -16.85 -22.89
C TYR A 16 8.59 -16.06 -22.69
N LEU A 17 8.59 -14.80 -23.14
CA LEU A 17 9.73 -13.90 -23.02
C LEU A 17 9.56 -12.95 -21.83
N PHE A 18 10.39 -13.10 -20.81
CA PHE A 18 10.36 -12.27 -19.60
C PHE A 18 11.33 -11.09 -19.73
N VAL A 19 10.83 -9.87 -19.54
CA VAL A 19 11.59 -8.62 -19.67
C VAL A 19 11.61 -7.88 -18.33
N HIS A 20 12.81 -7.65 -17.80
CA HIS A 20 12.95 -7.03 -16.48
C HIS A 20 12.82 -5.50 -16.48
N GLY A 21 12.51 -4.95 -15.30
CA GLY A 21 12.28 -3.53 -15.09
C GLY A 21 13.49 -2.68 -14.72
N ILE A 22 14.62 -3.27 -14.35
CA ILE A 22 15.78 -2.50 -13.85
C ILE A 22 17.03 -2.86 -14.64
N GLY A 23 17.72 -1.87 -15.20
CA GLY A 23 18.90 -2.06 -16.05
C GLY A 23 20.17 -2.52 -15.32
N ASN A 24 20.08 -3.03 -14.09
CA ASN A 24 21.21 -3.60 -13.34
C ASN A 24 21.01 -5.08 -13.01
N GLN A 25 20.03 -5.71 -13.66
CA GLN A 25 19.72 -7.13 -13.45
C GLN A 25 20.86 -8.03 -13.94
N LYS A 26 21.07 -9.13 -13.21
CA LYS A 26 22.05 -10.15 -13.58
C LYS A 26 21.39 -11.20 -14.48
N PRO A 27 22.15 -11.87 -15.38
CA PRO A 27 21.63 -12.99 -16.14
C PRO A 27 20.99 -14.06 -15.22
N GLY A 28 19.82 -14.55 -15.59
CA GLY A 28 19.00 -15.54 -14.87
C GLY A 28 17.99 -14.99 -13.89
N THR A 29 18.17 -13.77 -13.37
CA THR A 29 17.26 -13.25 -12.33
C THR A 29 15.86 -12.98 -12.86
N THR A 30 15.74 -12.74 -14.15
CA THR A 30 14.46 -12.51 -14.83
C THR A 30 13.79 -13.83 -15.17
N LEU A 31 14.58 -14.84 -15.57
CA LEU A 31 14.07 -16.19 -15.81
C LEU A 31 13.48 -16.85 -14.54
N GLU A 32 13.95 -16.47 -13.35
CA GLU A 32 13.35 -16.88 -12.05
C GLU A 32 11.87 -16.46 -11.91
N TRP A 33 11.40 -15.46 -12.66
CA TRP A 33 9.97 -15.11 -12.73
C TRP A 33 9.17 -16.21 -13.44
N GLY A 34 9.69 -16.71 -14.55
CA GLY A 34 9.18 -17.89 -15.23
C GLY A 34 9.26 -19.13 -14.34
N ARG A 35 10.37 -19.30 -13.61
CA ARG A 35 10.53 -20.39 -12.64
C ARG A 35 9.50 -20.34 -11.52
N SER A 36 9.08 -19.15 -11.09
CA SER A 36 8.01 -18.99 -10.09
C SER A 36 6.65 -19.43 -10.64
N THR A 37 6.39 -19.23 -11.94
CA THR A 37 5.21 -19.74 -12.64
C THR A 37 5.24 -21.26 -12.73
N PHE A 38 6.38 -21.83 -13.12
CA PHE A 38 6.61 -23.27 -13.13
C PHE A 38 6.45 -23.91 -11.75
N HIS A 39 7.03 -23.31 -10.71
CA HIS A 39 6.92 -23.81 -9.34
C HIS A 39 5.47 -23.83 -8.85
N ALA A 40 4.64 -22.86 -9.24
CA ALA A 40 3.23 -22.86 -8.88
C ALA A 40 2.52 -24.11 -9.42
N LEU A 41 2.76 -24.49 -10.69
CA LEU A 41 2.22 -25.72 -11.27
C LEU A 41 2.81 -26.97 -10.61
N ARG A 42 4.13 -26.98 -10.38
CA ARG A 42 4.85 -28.13 -9.81
C ARG A 42 4.41 -28.45 -8.39
N GLU A 43 4.09 -27.43 -7.60
CA GLU A 43 3.57 -27.60 -6.23
C GLU A 43 2.24 -28.37 -6.20
N VAL A 44 1.45 -28.32 -7.28
CA VAL A 44 0.14 -28.98 -7.38
C VAL A 44 0.21 -30.33 -8.09
N HIS A 45 0.88 -30.39 -9.24
CA HIS A 45 0.89 -31.58 -10.10
C HIS A 45 2.09 -32.52 -9.87
N GLY A 46 3.07 -32.10 -9.05
CA GLY A 46 4.24 -32.92 -8.71
C GLY A 46 5.38 -32.87 -9.73
N GLU A 47 6.51 -33.48 -9.37
CA GLU A 47 7.75 -33.44 -10.17
C GLU A 47 7.76 -34.41 -11.35
N GLN A 48 6.92 -35.44 -11.35
CA GLN A 48 6.83 -36.43 -12.42
C GLN A 48 6.13 -35.88 -13.68
N VAL A 49 5.27 -34.87 -13.51
CA VAL A 49 4.43 -34.29 -14.57
C VAL A 49 5.09 -33.07 -15.22
N LEU A 50 6.04 -32.43 -14.53
CA LEU A 50 6.58 -31.13 -14.88
C LEU A 50 8.11 -31.15 -14.86
N SER A 51 8.72 -30.88 -16.02
CA SER A 51 10.17 -30.79 -16.15
C SER A 51 10.62 -29.36 -16.47
N TRP A 52 11.70 -28.92 -15.82
CA TRP A 52 12.40 -27.67 -16.12
C TRP A 52 13.82 -28.00 -16.53
N LYS A 53 14.19 -27.67 -17.77
CA LYS A 53 15.54 -27.86 -18.29
C LYS A 53 16.15 -26.50 -18.62
N ASP A 54 17.02 -26.00 -17.75
CA ASP A 54 17.78 -24.76 -17.98
C ASP A 54 18.81 -25.02 -19.08
N GLN A 55 18.87 -24.15 -20.09
CA GLN A 55 19.89 -24.21 -21.12
C GLN A 55 20.89 -23.08 -20.91
N PRO A 56 22.21 -23.38 -20.87
CA PRO A 56 23.22 -22.36 -20.70
C PRO A 56 23.24 -21.39 -21.88
N ILE A 57 23.75 -20.17 -21.64
CA ILE A 57 23.97 -19.18 -22.69
C ILE A 57 24.96 -19.78 -23.69
N ALA A 58 24.53 -19.99 -24.94
CA ALA A 58 25.44 -20.42 -25.99
C ALA A 58 26.51 -19.33 -26.21
N SER A 59 27.78 -19.71 -26.17
CA SER A 59 28.95 -18.84 -26.34
C SER A 59 29.19 -18.37 -27.78
N SER A 60 28.28 -18.67 -28.72
CA SER A 60 28.45 -18.28 -30.13
C SER A 60 28.05 -16.82 -30.37
N PRO A 61 28.94 -15.99 -30.95
CA PRO A 61 28.65 -14.59 -31.26
C PRO A 61 27.60 -14.38 -32.37
N THR A 62 27.25 -15.41 -33.14
CA THR A 62 26.29 -15.32 -34.27
C THR A 62 24.83 -15.47 -33.87
N ASP A 63 24.55 -16.12 -32.73
CA ASP A 63 23.23 -16.23 -32.14
C ASP A 63 23.34 -15.80 -30.68
N ALA A 64 23.06 -14.52 -30.40
CA ALA A 64 23.00 -13.96 -29.05
C ALA A 64 21.79 -14.52 -28.27
N ALA A 65 21.74 -15.84 -28.12
CA ALA A 65 20.67 -16.60 -27.52
C ALA A 65 20.43 -16.06 -26.10
N PRO A 66 19.19 -15.67 -25.76
CA PRO A 66 18.86 -15.38 -24.38
C PRO A 66 19.07 -16.63 -23.53
N ARG A 67 19.36 -16.44 -22.25
CA ARG A 67 19.23 -17.54 -21.29
C ARG A 67 17.77 -18.00 -21.31
N HIS A 68 17.56 -19.30 -21.39
CA HIS A 68 16.24 -19.87 -21.57
C HIS A 68 16.15 -21.24 -20.91
N ALA A 69 14.93 -21.67 -20.65
CA ALA A 69 14.61 -22.98 -20.13
C ALA A 69 13.47 -23.58 -20.94
N GLU A 70 13.57 -24.89 -21.18
CA GLU A 70 12.47 -25.68 -21.70
C GLU A 70 11.60 -26.14 -20.53
N VAL A 71 10.31 -25.85 -20.63
CA VAL A 71 9.28 -26.27 -19.67
C VAL A 71 8.42 -27.32 -20.34
N VAL A 72 8.42 -28.53 -19.80
CA VAL A 72 7.63 -29.65 -20.33
C VAL A 72 6.50 -29.98 -19.37
N VAL A 73 5.27 -29.98 -19.89
CA VAL A 73 4.05 -30.32 -19.14
C VAL A 73 3.47 -31.63 -19.68
N CYS A 74 3.43 -32.66 -18.86
CA CYS A 74 2.94 -34.01 -19.20
C CYS A 74 1.57 -34.31 -18.59
N LEU A 75 0.61 -33.37 -18.71
CA LEU A 75 -0.77 -33.57 -18.25
C LEU A 75 -1.61 -34.27 -19.34
N GLY A 76 -2.38 -35.29 -18.94
CA GLY A 76 -3.20 -36.08 -19.86
C GLY A 76 -2.41 -37.01 -20.79
N GLY A 77 -1.23 -37.49 -20.36
CA GLY A 77 -0.43 -38.50 -21.08
C GLY A 77 0.40 -37.97 -22.25
N THR A 78 0.19 -36.73 -22.71
CA THR A 78 0.96 -36.11 -23.79
C THR A 78 1.93 -35.05 -23.25
N SER A 79 3.20 -35.15 -23.67
CA SER A 79 4.23 -34.16 -23.38
C SER A 79 4.06 -32.91 -24.25
N ARG A 80 3.92 -31.75 -23.62
CA ARG A 80 3.75 -30.47 -24.31
C ARG A 80 4.87 -29.50 -23.89
N PRO A 81 5.84 -29.19 -24.77
CA PRO A 81 6.95 -28.32 -24.44
C PRO A 81 6.63 -26.84 -24.71
N ALA A 82 7.08 -25.96 -23.83
CA ALA A 82 7.07 -24.50 -23.96
C ALA A 82 8.49 -23.95 -23.70
N LEU A 83 8.79 -22.80 -24.27
CA LEU A 83 10.09 -22.14 -24.11
C LEU A 83 9.96 -20.92 -23.19
N PHE A 84 10.72 -20.87 -22.11
CA PHE A 84 10.78 -19.70 -21.23
C PHE A 84 12.14 -19.02 -21.44
N ALA A 85 12.18 -17.74 -21.76
CA ALA A 85 13.43 -17.02 -22.02
C ALA A 85 13.46 -15.67 -21.32
N GLU A 86 14.66 -15.18 -20.99
CA GLU A 86 14.83 -13.82 -20.50
C GLU A 86 15.33 -12.87 -21.58
N ALA A 87 14.72 -11.69 -21.67
CA ALA A 87 15.26 -10.55 -22.42
C ALA A 87 16.07 -9.67 -21.47
N LEU A 88 17.33 -10.05 -21.23
CA LEU A 88 18.26 -9.21 -20.51
C LEU A 88 18.67 -8.03 -21.39
N TRP A 89 18.37 -6.80 -20.95
CA TRP A 89 18.85 -5.57 -21.58
C TRP A 89 19.81 -4.79 -20.67
N ALA A 90 19.97 -5.24 -19.42
CA ALA A 90 20.87 -4.66 -18.43
C ALA A 90 22.36 -4.75 -18.82
N ASP A 91 22.73 -5.75 -19.61
CA ASP A 91 24.06 -5.94 -20.17
C ASP A 91 24.42 -4.76 -21.08
N LYS A 92 23.58 -4.48 -22.08
CA LYS A 92 23.77 -3.36 -22.99
C LYS A 92 23.64 -2.03 -22.25
N PHE A 93 22.75 -1.96 -21.26
CA PHE A 93 22.60 -0.76 -20.43
C PHE A 93 23.86 -0.41 -19.64
N THR A 94 24.53 -1.42 -19.08
CA THR A 94 25.77 -1.25 -18.31
C THR A 94 26.94 -0.87 -19.23
N GLU A 95 27.00 -1.47 -20.44
CA GLU A 95 28.00 -1.16 -21.46
C GLU A 95 27.98 0.32 -21.88
N LEU A 96 26.79 0.92 -21.98
CA LEU A 96 26.65 2.33 -22.37
C LEU A 96 27.22 3.32 -21.34
N GLY A 97 27.55 2.89 -20.12
CA GLY A 97 28.12 3.73 -19.06
C GLY A 97 27.10 4.67 -18.39
N ARG A 98 27.56 5.48 -17.42
CA ARG A 98 26.69 6.32 -16.58
C ARG A 98 26.70 7.79 -17.03
N PRO A 99 25.55 8.49 -17.02
CA PRO A 99 25.48 9.93 -17.24
C PRO A 99 26.01 10.69 -16.03
N SER A 100 26.29 11.98 -16.23
CA SER A 100 26.82 12.83 -15.17
C SER A 100 25.86 13.00 -13.99
N LEU A 101 26.43 13.08 -12.78
CA LEU A 101 25.67 13.27 -11.54
C LEU A 101 24.82 14.54 -11.57
N ARG A 102 25.40 15.65 -12.06
CA ARG A 102 24.71 16.94 -12.21
C ARG A 102 23.44 16.79 -13.02
N ARG A 103 23.53 16.18 -14.21
CA ARG A 103 22.37 15.95 -15.08
C ARG A 103 21.31 15.12 -14.37
N THR A 104 21.71 14.05 -13.69
CA THR A 104 20.81 13.16 -12.95
C THR A 104 20.08 13.90 -11.82
N LEU A 105 20.79 14.75 -11.07
CA LEU A 105 20.21 15.57 -10.00
C LEU A 105 19.25 16.64 -10.56
N THR A 106 19.61 17.32 -11.65
CA THR A 106 18.74 18.29 -12.32
C THR A 106 17.44 17.63 -12.79
N PHE A 107 17.53 16.42 -13.35
CA PHE A 107 16.35 15.64 -13.75
C PHE A 107 15.47 15.27 -12.54
N LEU A 108 16.06 14.85 -11.41
CA LEU A 108 15.32 14.58 -10.18
C LEU A 108 14.54 15.80 -9.73
N VAL A 109 15.22 16.93 -9.56
CA VAL A 109 14.58 18.18 -9.09
C VAL A 109 13.49 18.61 -10.05
N ALA A 110 13.73 18.57 -11.36
CA ALA A 110 12.72 18.91 -12.36
C ALA A 110 11.49 17.98 -12.31
N SER A 111 11.68 16.71 -11.94
CA SER A 111 10.63 15.68 -11.92
C SER A 111 9.92 15.53 -10.58
N LEU A 112 10.42 16.12 -9.50
CA LEU A 112 9.83 15.99 -8.15
C LEU A 112 8.33 16.32 -8.11
N PRO A 113 7.83 17.40 -8.75
CA PRO A 113 6.40 17.69 -8.75
C PRO A 113 5.53 16.59 -9.38
N LEU A 114 6.09 15.76 -10.27
CA LEU A 114 5.37 14.65 -10.88
C LEU A 114 5.10 13.50 -9.91
N LEU A 115 5.85 13.41 -8.81
CA LEU A 115 5.58 12.42 -7.77
C LEU A 115 4.18 12.60 -7.17
N PHE A 116 3.65 13.83 -7.12
CA PHE A 116 2.28 14.09 -6.67
C PHE A 116 1.23 13.45 -7.60
N TRP A 117 1.50 13.38 -8.91
CA TRP A 117 0.63 12.69 -9.87
C TRP A 117 0.70 11.17 -9.78
N VAL A 118 1.87 10.63 -9.40
CA VAL A 118 2.09 9.20 -9.16
C VAL A 118 1.35 8.73 -7.89
N VAL A 119 1.15 9.62 -6.92
CA VAL A 119 0.42 9.36 -5.65
C VAL A 119 -1.10 9.48 -5.81
N GLY A 120 -1.56 10.20 -6.85
CA GLY A 120 -2.96 10.52 -7.10
C GLY A 120 -3.89 9.31 -7.34
N PRO A 121 -5.22 9.53 -7.41
CA PRO A 121 -6.16 8.50 -7.80
C PRO A 121 -5.96 8.07 -9.26
N ASP A 122 -6.15 6.80 -9.56
CA ASP A 122 -6.23 6.33 -10.95
C ASP A 122 -7.64 6.52 -11.52
N ARG A 123 -7.85 6.17 -12.79
CA ARG A 123 -9.17 6.25 -13.43
C ARG A 123 -10.25 5.44 -12.72
N ARG A 124 -9.88 4.35 -12.04
CA ARG A 124 -10.82 3.46 -11.35
C ARG A 124 -11.23 4.06 -10.01
N ASP A 125 -10.29 4.64 -9.29
CA ASP A 125 -10.54 5.43 -8.09
C ASP A 125 -11.43 6.65 -8.46
N LEU A 126 -11.09 7.40 -9.51
CA LEU A 126 -11.90 8.54 -9.95
C LEU A 126 -13.32 8.18 -10.34
N ARG A 127 -13.54 7.13 -11.15
CA ARG A 127 -14.91 6.71 -11.54
C ARG A 127 -15.82 6.53 -10.33
N VAL A 128 -15.30 5.97 -9.24
CA VAL A 128 -16.08 5.74 -8.02
C VAL A 128 -16.20 7.00 -7.16
N LEU A 129 -15.22 7.92 -7.22
CA LEU A 129 -15.22 9.16 -6.44
C LEU A 129 -16.06 10.28 -7.09
N THR A 130 -16.17 10.31 -8.42
CA THR A 130 -16.84 11.39 -9.16
C THR A 130 -18.26 11.05 -9.57
N LEU A 131 -18.62 9.77 -9.68
CA LEU A 131 -20.00 9.37 -9.98
C LEU A 131 -20.85 9.36 -8.70
N PRO A 132 -22.10 9.86 -8.74
CA PRO A 132 -22.97 9.83 -7.58
C PRO A 132 -23.23 8.37 -7.15
N ALA A 133 -22.82 8.04 -5.92
CA ALA A 133 -22.89 6.68 -5.39
C ALA A 133 -24.33 6.31 -4.98
N HIS A 134 -25.03 5.61 -5.86
CA HIS A 134 -26.35 5.05 -5.59
C HIS A 134 -26.21 3.65 -4.97
N GLY A 135 -26.76 3.46 -3.77
CA GLY A 135 -26.74 2.19 -3.04
C GLY A 135 -25.52 1.94 -2.13
N LEU A 136 -25.68 0.99 -1.20
CA LEU A 136 -24.70 0.68 -0.15
C LEU A 136 -23.36 0.16 -0.70
N ARG A 137 -23.38 -0.59 -1.80
CA ARG A 137 -22.17 -1.14 -2.43
C ARG A 137 -21.31 -0.05 -3.05
N ALA A 138 -21.91 0.89 -3.78
CA ALA A 138 -21.22 2.01 -4.40
C ALA A 138 -20.58 2.92 -3.34
N ARG A 139 -21.32 3.27 -2.28
CA ARG A 139 -20.79 4.05 -1.14
C ARG A 139 -19.60 3.37 -0.46
N ARG A 140 -19.67 2.04 -0.30
CA ARG A 140 -18.57 1.26 0.28
C ARG A 140 -17.34 1.26 -0.62
N GLU A 141 -17.51 1.10 -1.94
CA GLU A 141 -16.40 1.16 -2.89
C GLU A 141 -15.76 2.55 -2.93
N ALA A 142 -16.55 3.62 -2.84
CA ALA A 142 -16.07 5.00 -2.72
C ALA A 142 -15.23 5.20 -1.45
N GLY A 143 -15.74 4.76 -0.29
CA GLY A 143 -14.97 4.80 0.96
C GLY A 143 -13.65 4.01 0.88
N LEU A 144 -13.64 2.87 0.18
CA LEU A 144 -12.40 2.12 -0.07
C LEU A 144 -11.44 2.86 -1.00
N ALA A 145 -11.92 3.58 -2.00
CA ALA A 145 -11.10 4.41 -2.88
C ALA A 145 -10.49 5.59 -2.13
N GLN A 146 -11.28 6.29 -1.31
CA GLN A 146 -10.81 7.36 -0.42
C GLN A 146 -9.74 6.84 0.54
N LEU A 147 -9.97 5.69 1.18
CA LEU A 147 -9.01 5.08 2.09
C LEU A 147 -7.70 4.75 1.37
N ARG A 148 -7.74 4.20 0.15
CA ARG A 148 -6.53 3.95 -0.65
C ARG A 148 -5.76 5.24 -0.92
N LEU A 149 -6.44 6.31 -1.30
CA LEU A 149 -5.82 7.61 -1.54
C LEU A 149 -5.19 8.17 -0.26
N LEU A 150 -5.93 8.15 0.85
CA LEU A 150 -5.44 8.59 2.16
C LEU A 150 -4.17 7.85 2.58
N TRP A 151 -4.10 6.53 2.35
CA TRP A 151 -2.90 5.74 2.62
C TRP A 151 -1.68 6.18 1.81
N ARG A 152 -1.88 6.52 0.53
CA ARG A 152 -0.80 6.99 -0.35
C ARG A 152 -0.32 8.37 0.10
N LEU A 153 -1.25 9.27 0.42
CA LEU A 153 -0.94 10.60 0.97
C LEU A 153 -0.21 10.50 2.31
N LEU A 154 -0.66 9.62 3.22
CA LEU A 154 0.01 9.37 4.49
C LEU A 154 1.42 8.83 4.28
N THR A 155 1.60 7.86 3.37
CA THR A 155 2.93 7.33 3.04
C THR A 155 3.86 8.43 2.52
N LEU A 156 3.35 9.29 1.63
CA LEU A 156 4.11 10.43 1.11
C LEU A 156 4.46 11.42 2.22
N ALA A 157 3.50 11.78 3.08
CA ALA A 157 3.73 12.67 4.20
C ALA A 157 4.83 12.15 5.13
N VAL A 158 4.85 10.84 5.37
CA VAL A 158 5.83 10.18 6.24
C VAL A 158 7.22 10.20 5.62
N ILE A 159 7.32 9.89 4.34
CA ILE A 159 8.59 10.00 3.59
C ILE A 159 9.08 11.46 3.59
N ALA A 160 8.18 12.41 3.34
CA ALA A 160 8.51 13.84 3.33
C ALA A 160 8.97 14.34 4.71
N THR A 161 8.29 13.96 5.78
CA THR A 161 8.67 14.30 7.16
C THR A 161 10.00 13.67 7.54
N ALA A 162 10.22 12.39 7.23
CA ALA A 162 11.50 11.73 7.49
C ALA A 162 12.66 12.39 6.73
N LEU A 163 12.43 12.78 5.48
CA LEU A 163 13.41 13.50 4.66
C LEU A 163 13.71 14.89 5.24
N ALA A 164 12.68 15.67 5.56
CA ALA A 164 12.82 17.00 6.15
C ALA A 164 13.57 16.93 7.49
N PHE A 165 13.26 15.94 8.33
CA PHE A 165 13.99 15.69 9.58
C PHE A 165 15.45 15.31 9.32
N GLY A 166 15.71 14.39 8.39
CA GLY A 166 17.08 14.02 8.03
C GLY A 166 17.92 15.21 7.57
N ILE A 167 17.32 16.12 6.80
CA ILE A 167 17.94 17.38 6.36
C ILE A 167 18.18 18.32 7.54
N LEU A 168 17.19 18.53 8.40
CA LEU A 168 17.32 19.41 9.57
C LEU A 168 18.35 18.88 10.59
N LEU A 169 18.40 17.57 10.79
CA LEU A 169 19.40 16.93 11.64
C LEU A 169 20.79 17.09 11.05
N ALA A 170 20.94 16.88 9.73
CA ALA A 170 22.19 17.14 9.02
C ALA A 170 22.62 18.60 9.16
N SER A 171 21.71 19.57 9.02
CA SER A 171 22.06 21.00 9.12
C SER A 171 22.52 21.42 10.53
N ARG A 172 22.19 20.64 11.56
CA ARG A 172 22.56 20.91 12.96
C ARG A 172 23.70 20.04 13.49
N SER A 173 24.13 19.03 12.73
CA SER A 173 25.17 18.09 13.16
C SER A 173 26.12 17.77 12.01
N MET A 174 27.41 18.06 12.20
CA MET A 174 28.46 17.75 11.23
C MET A 174 28.55 16.26 10.92
N LEU A 175 28.38 15.40 11.93
CA LEU A 175 28.36 13.95 11.76
C LEU A 175 27.16 13.51 10.91
N ALA A 176 25.96 14.00 11.21
CA ALA A 176 24.76 13.69 10.42
C ALA A 176 24.89 14.20 8.98
N SER A 177 25.48 15.38 8.78
CA SER A 177 25.83 15.91 7.45
C SER A 177 26.79 15.00 6.69
N ALA A 178 27.89 14.59 7.31
CA ALA A 178 28.87 13.68 6.69
C ALA A 178 28.24 12.33 6.33
N LEU A 179 27.40 11.78 7.21
CA LEU A 179 26.65 10.54 6.95
C LEU A 179 25.64 10.70 5.81
N LEU A 180 24.88 11.80 5.78
CA LEU A 180 23.91 12.07 4.72
C LEU A 180 24.60 12.26 3.36
N LEU A 181 25.67 13.05 3.31
CA LEU A 181 26.47 13.25 2.09
C LEU A 181 27.15 11.94 1.64
N GLY A 182 27.68 11.16 2.59
CA GLY A 182 28.24 9.84 2.32
C GLY A 182 27.20 8.88 1.74
N LEU A 183 25.98 8.85 2.31
CA LEU A 183 24.87 8.05 1.81
C LEU A 183 24.41 8.50 0.42
N LEU A 184 24.30 9.81 0.18
CA LEU A 184 23.95 10.37 -1.12
C LEU A 184 25.03 10.06 -2.17
N ALA A 185 26.30 10.22 -1.83
CA ALA A 185 27.43 9.91 -2.70
C ALA A 185 27.51 8.40 -3.01
N TRP A 186 27.28 7.55 -2.00
CA TRP A 186 27.16 6.11 -2.17
C TRP A 186 25.99 5.74 -3.07
N PHE A 187 24.79 6.31 -2.84
CA PHE A 187 23.59 6.05 -3.64
C PHE A 187 23.77 6.51 -5.09
N ALA A 188 24.33 7.71 -5.29
CA ALA A 188 24.67 8.25 -6.60
C ALA A 188 25.64 7.35 -7.39
N ARG A 189 26.63 6.78 -6.71
CA ARG A 189 27.60 5.82 -7.30
C ARG A 189 27.09 4.39 -7.33
N SER A 190 25.99 4.08 -6.66
CA SER A 190 25.45 2.74 -6.57
C SER A 190 24.91 2.28 -7.92
N ARG A 191 25.12 0.99 -8.24
CA ARG A 191 24.42 0.35 -9.37
C ARG A 191 22.90 0.32 -9.16
N ARG A 192 22.41 0.63 -7.94
CA ARG A 192 20.99 0.66 -7.57
C ARG A 192 20.33 2.04 -7.77
N ASN A 193 21.00 2.98 -8.45
CA ASN A 193 20.45 4.31 -8.71
C ASN A 193 19.30 4.25 -9.73
N LEU A 194 18.08 3.96 -9.25
CA LEU A 194 16.85 3.85 -10.05
C LEU A 194 16.52 5.10 -10.88
N LEU A 195 16.90 6.27 -10.36
CA LEU A 195 16.69 7.54 -11.06
C LEU A 195 17.44 7.59 -12.39
N TRP A 196 18.65 7.01 -12.45
CA TRP A 196 19.38 6.88 -13.70
C TRP A 196 18.66 5.99 -14.71
N HIS A 197 18.15 4.84 -14.26
CA HIS A 197 17.41 3.89 -15.10
C HIS A 197 16.22 4.58 -15.77
N VAL A 198 15.40 5.26 -14.96
CA VAL A 198 14.21 5.99 -15.43
C VAL A 198 14.59 7.14 -16.37
N ARG A 199 15.61 7.91 -16.03
CA ARG A 199 16.10 9.02 -16.89
C ARG A 199 16.45 8.53 -18.28
N VAL A 200 17.22 7.43 -18.42
CA VAL A 200 17.61 6.97 -19.76
C VAL A 200 16.40 6.64 -20.61
N ALA A 201 15.42 5.90 -20.08
CA ALA A 201 14.19 5.60 -20.83
C ALA A 201 13.32 6.82 -21.14
N ALA A 202 13.34 7.84 -20.28
CA ALA A 202 12.52 9.04 -20.44
C ALA A 202 13.15 10.07 -21.39
N THR A 203 14.45 10.34 -21.28
CA THR A 203 15.08 11.54 -21.87
C THR A 203 16.28 11.26 -22.78
N ASP A 204 16.86 10.06 -22.76
CA ASP A 204 18.08 9.73 -23.53
C ASP A 204 17.72 8.83 -24.71
N GLU A 205 17.29 9.47 -25.81
CA GLU A 205 16.73 8.76 -26.97
C GLU A 205 17.78 7.87 -27.66
N ASP A 206 19.01 8.36 -27.83
CA ASP A 206 20.09 7.61 -28.50
C ASP A 206 20.40 6.30 -27.76
N ARG A 207 20.56 6.36 -26.44
CA ARG A 207 20.75 5.16 -25.62
C ARG A 207 19.53 4.26 -25.65
N THR A 208 18.34 4.85 -25.58
CA THR A 208 17.09 4.08 -25.64
C THR A 208 17.00 3.31 -26.96
N GLN A 209 17.32 3.91 -28.11
CA GLN A 209 17.30 3.23 -29.41
C GLN A 209 18.25 2.03 -29.45
N GLN A 210 19.44 2.14 -28.85
CA GLN A 210 20.37 1.01 -28.76
C GLN A 210 19.81 -0.14 -27.89
N LEU A 211 19.09 0.18 -26.81
CA LEU A 211 18.39 -0.83 -26.01
C LEU A 211 17.22 -1.47 -26.77
N LEU A 212 16.44 -0.68 -27.51
CA LEU A 212 15.34 -1.19 -28.33
C LEU A 212 15.88 -2.13 -29.42
N ALA A 213 16.95 -1.75 -30.11
CA ALA A 213 17.61 -2.60 -31.11
C ALA A 213 18.11 -3.92 -30.51
N HIS A 214 18.61 -3.89 -29.27
CA HIS A 214 18.98 -5.11 -28.56
C HIS A 214 17.75 -5.99 -28.25
N LEU A 215 16.65 -5.40 -27.76
CA LEU A 215 15.40 -6.11 -27.47
C LEU A 215 14.76 -6.69 -28.73
N HIS A 216 14.78 -5.99 -29.87
CA HIS A 216 14.31 -6.52 -31.15
C HIS A 216 14.98 -7.85 -31.48
N ARG A 217 16.32 -7.96 -31.32
CA ARG A 217 17.05 -9.23 -31.57
C ARG A 217 16.63 -10.36 -30.65
N LYS A 218 16.25 -10.06 -29.40
CA LYS A 218 15.77 -11.07 -28.45
C LYS A 218 14.38 -11.59 -28.81
N VAL A 219 13.49 -10.71 -29.30
CA VAL A 219 12.18 -11.14 -29.83
C VAL A 219 12.35 -11.93 -31.12
N GLU A 220 13.18 -11.47 -32.06
CA GLU A 220 13.49 -12.19 -33.31
C GLU A 220 14.03 -13.60 -33.04
N TRP A 221 14.86 -13.77 -31.99
CA TRP A 221 15.30 -15.09 -31.56
C TRP A 221 14.13 -15.97 -31.10
N MET A 222 13.21 -15.43 -30.29
CA MET A 222 12.00 -16.18 -29.88
C MET A 222 11.14 -16.57 -31.09
N GLU A 223 10.95 -15.66 -32.04
CA GLU A 223 10.17 -15.91 -33.25
C GLU A 223 10.78 -16.99 -34.15
N ARG A 224 12.11 -17.13 -34.18
CA ARG A 224 12.77 -18.23 -34.91
C ARG A 224 12.51 -19.60 -34.30
N HIS A 225 12.27 -19.66 -32.99
CA HIS A 225 12.20 -20.91 -32.23
C HIS A 225 10.78 -21.32 -31.82
N CYS A 226 9.84 -20.37 -31.77
CA CYS A 226 8.46 -20.59 -31.34
C CYS A 226 7.45 -20.29 -32.46
N ASP A 227 6.30 -20.95 -32.46
CA ASP A 227 5.18 -20.58 -33.34
C ASP A 227 4.49 -19.30 -32.86
N GLU A 228 4.32 -19.18 -31.55
CA GLU A 228 3.73 -18.02 -30.89
C GLU A 228 4.62 -17.50 -29.76
N VAL A 229 4.61 -16.18 -29.55
CA VAL A 229 5.36 -15.51 -28.49
C VAL A 229 4.42 -14.72 -27.59
N VAL A 230 4.56 -14.95 -26.29
CA VAL A 230 3.95 -14.19 -25.20
C VAL A 230 5.04 -13.38 -24.52
N VAL A 231 4.86 -12.08 -24.45
CA VAL A 231 5.85 -11.18 -23.85
C VAL A 231 5.35 -10.69 -22.50
N ILE A 232 6.14 -10.90 -21.45
CA ILE A 232 5.82 -10.50 -20.08
C ILE A 232 6.87 -9.49 -19.62
N ALA A 233 6.45 -8.25 -19.40
CA ALA A 233 7.37 -7.16 -19.16
C ALA A 233 7.00 -6.34 -17.91
N HIS A 234 7.98 -6.12 -17.03
CA HIS A 234 7.79 -5.47 -15.74
C HIS A 234 8.41 -4.08 -15.69
N SER A 235 7.74 -3.12 -15.02
CA SER A 235 8.26 -1.76 -14.80
C SER A 235 8.84 -1.16 -16.09
N GLN A 236 10.00 -0.50 -16.08
CA GLN A 236 10.62 0.08 -17.29
C GLN A 236 10.76 -0.89 -18.47
N GLY A 237 10.90 -2.19 -18.23
CA GLY A 237 10.94 -3.21 -19.27
C GLY A 237 9.64 -3.25 -20.07
N GLY A 238 8.50 -3.01 -19.42
CA GLY A 238 7.20 -2.87 -20.07
C GLY A 238 7.14 -1.68 -21.01
N TYR A 239 7.67 -0.52 -20.60
CA TYR A 239 7.78 0.65 -21.46
C TYR A 239 8.68 0.41 -22.68
N LEU A 240 9.86 -0.18 -22.48
CA LEU A 240 10.76 -0.51 -23.59
C LEU A 240 10.12 -1.50 -24.56
N MET A 241 9.46 -2.53 -24.02
CA MET A 241 8.84 -3.57 -24.82
C MET A 241 7.64 -3.06 -25.62
N HIS A 242 6.82 -2.20 -25.02
CA HIS A 242 5.77 -1.48 -25.74
C HIS A 242 6.35 -0.68 -26.92
N ARG A 243 7.49 0.01 -26.76
CA ARG A 243 8.14 0.72 -27.87
C ARG A 243 8.66 -0.20 -28.99
N VAL A 244 9.05 -1.42 -28.65
CA VAL A 244 9.47 -2.44 -29.64
C VAL A 244 8.26 -3.03 -30.38
N LEU A 245 7.09 -3.06 -29.74
CA LEU A 245 5.84 -3.61 -30.28
C LEU A 245 4.89 -2.54 -30.84
N SER A 246 5.20 -1.24 -30.69
CA SER A 246 4.32 -0.15 -31.10
C SER A 246 4.29 0.03 -32.62
N GLN A 247 3.27 0.74 -33.10
CA GLN A 247 3.06 0.98 -34.55
C GLN A 247 4.25 1.69 -35.22
N ASN A 248 4.95 2.57 -34.51
CA ASN A 248 6.10 3.29 -35.02
C ASN A 248 7.43 2.53 -34.82
N ALA A 249 7.38 1.27 -34.42
CA ALA A 249 8.57 0.44 -34.35
C ALA A 249 9.13 0.23 -35.77
N GLY A 250 10.43 0.46 -35.95
CA GLY A 250 11.09 0.25 -37.25
C GLY A 250 11.14 -1.22 -37.69
N ARG A 251 10.73 -2.16 -36.83
CA ARG A 251 10.66 -3.59 -37.10
C ARG A 251 9.39 -4.18 -36.48
N ARG A 252 8.83 -5.18 -37.15
CA ARG A 252 7.59 -5.87 -36.73
C ARG A 252 7.88 -7.27 -36.22
N HIS A 253 7.06 -7.73 -35.26
CA HIS A 253 7.17 -9.05 -34.64
C HIS A 253 5.86 -9.85 -34.82
N PRO A 254 5.68 -10.51 -35.98
CA PRO A 254 4.42 -11.12 -36.40
C PRO A 254 3.95 -12.32 -35.56
N LYS A 255 4.83 -12.95 -34.79
CA LYS A 255 4.50 -14.11 -33.93
C LYS A 255 4.18 -13.72 -32.48
N VAL A 256 4.35 -12.45 -32.12
CA VAL A 256 3.92 -11.95 -30.81
C VAL A 256 2.39 -11.84 -30.80
N ARG A 257 1.71 -12.70 -30.04
CA ARG A 257 0.25 -12.66 -29.94
C ARG A 257 -0.28 -12.00 -28.68
N ARG A 258 0.53 -11.97 -27.61
CA ARG A 258 0.11 -11.43 -26.30
C ARG A 258 1.22 -10.60 -25.66
N PHE A 259 0.86 -9.42 -25.19
CA PHE A 259 1.72 -8.56 -24.38
C PHE A 259 1.12 -8.39 -22.98
N ILE A 260 1.88 -8.79 -21.97
CA ILE A 260 1.52 -8.68 -20.55
C ILE A 260 2.45 -7.68 -19.89
N GLY A 261 1.96 -6.45 -19.71
CA GLY A 261 2.62 -5.44 -18.91
C GLY A 261 2.29 -5.61 -17.42
N VAL A 262 3.29 -5.46 -16.55
CA VAL A 262 3.15 -5.59 -15.10
C VAL A 262 3.73 -4.35 -14.44
N GLY A 263 2.83 -3.45 -14.00
CA GLY A 263 3.23 -2.12 -13.52
C GLY A 263 4.20 -1.45 -14.50
N SER A 264 3.96 -1.55 -15.81
CA SER A 264 4.92 -1.40 -16.93
C SER A 264 5.63 -0.05 -17.09
N GLY A 265 5.51 0.88 -16.14
CA GLY A 265 6.11 2.21 -16.22
C GLY A 265 5.63 3.04 -17.42
N LEU A 266 4.71 2.54 -18.25
CA LEU A 266 4.28 3.15 -19.50
C LEU A 266 3.81 4.57 -19.28
N LYS A 267 2.91 4.74 -18.32
CA LYS A 267 2.34 6.03 -17.98
C LYS A 267 3.38 6.99 -17.37
N PRO A 268 4.09 6.65 -16.27
CA PRO A 268 5.05 7.57 -15.67
C PRO A 268 6.20 7.94 -16.60
N ILE A 269 6.78 6.99 -17.33
CA ILE A 269 7.93 7.26 -18.20
C ILE A 269 7.50 8.09 -19.42
N SER A 270 6.34 7.79 -20.02
CA SER A 270 5.82 8.60 -21.13
C SER A 270 5.50 10.02 -20.67
N LEU A 271 4.96 10.17 -19.46
CA LEU A 271 4.74 11.48 -18.88
C LEU A 271 6.06 12.22 -18.65
N LEU A 272 7.04 11.59 -18.00
CA LEU A 272 8.37 12.18 -17.78
C LEU A 272 9.02 12.64 -19.11
N LYS A 273 8.90 11.83 -20.16
CA LYS A 273 9.37 12.17 -21.51
C LYS A 273 8.66 13.41 -22.07
N THR A 274 7.33 13.50 -21.91
CA THR A 274 6.59 14.71 -22.30
C THR A 274 7.09 15.92 -21.52
N PHE A 275 7.29 15.77 -20.21
CA PHE A 275 7.68 16.86 -19.30
C PHE A 275 9.05 17.45 -19.61
N ASP A 276 10.05 16.59 -19.84
CA ASP A 276 11.39 17.02 -20.25
C ASP A 276 11.33 17.81 -21.56
N ASN A 277 10.48 17.38 -22.49
CA ASN A 277 10.34 18.00 -23.80
C ASN A 277 9.50 19.29 -23.81
N SER A 278 8.73 19.64 -22.78
CA SER A 278 7.63 20.63 -22.92
C SER A 278 7.75 21.90 -22.07
N ARG A 279 8.87 22.11 -21.36
CA ARG A 279 9.05 23.24 -20.40
C ARG A 279 7.94 23.34 -19.34
N ILE A 280 7.18 22.26 -19.09
CA ILE A 280 6.08 22.22 -18.11
C ILE A 280 6.62 22.19 -16.67
N GLY A 281 7.84 21.70 -16.46
CA GLY A 281 8.48 21.53 -15.14
C GLY A 281 8.42 22.78 -14.24
N PRO A 282 8.87 23.97 -14.70
CA PRO A 282 8.75 25.22 -13.93
C PRO A 282 7.31 25.56 -13.53
N GLY A 283 6.34 25.34 -14.41
CA GLY A 283 4.92 25.59 -14.13
C GLY A 283 4.36 24.68 -13.04
N MET A 284 4.81 23.42 -12.96
CA MET A 284 4.45 22.54 -11.85
C MET A 284 5.11 22.94 -10.53
N TRP A 285 6.36 23.41 -10.57
CA TRP A 285 7.00 23.96 -9.38
C TRP A 285 6.30 25.23 -8.89
N ALA A 286 5.78 26.07 -9.80
CA ALA A 286 4.92 27.19 -9.44
C ALA A 286 3.64 26.70 -8.73
N PHE A 287 2.97 25.64 -9.22
CA PHE A 287 1.83 25.04 -8.51
C PHE A 287 2.20 24.57 -7.09
N VAL A 288 3.33 23.87 -6.93
CA VAL A 288 3.80 23.41 -5.62
C VAL A 288 4.11 24.60 -4.70
N GLY A 289 4.76 25.64 -5.22
CA GLY A 289 5.07 26.87 -4.46
C GLY A 289 3.84 27.68 -4.06
N LEU A 290 2.74 27.59 -4.82
CA LEU A 290 1.47 28.27 -4.51
C LEU A 290 0.60 27.49 -3.52
N ALA A 291 0.80 26.18 -3.39
CA ALA A 291 -0.02 25.32 -2.53
C ALA A 291 -0.11 25.78 -1.06
N PRO A 292 0.96 26.30 -0.40
CA PRO A 292 0.84 26.86 0.95
C PRO A 292 -0.12 28.05 1.02
N GLY A 293 -0.11 28.94 0.01
CA GLY A 293 -1.04 30.06 -0.07
C GLY A 293 -2.49 29.60 -0.23
N TRP A 294 -2.72 28.49 -0.95
CA TRP A 294 -4.05 27.90 -1.10
C TRP A 294 -4.54 27.29 0.21
N LEU A 295 -3.67 26.52 0.87
CA LEU A 295 -3.96 25.90 2.17
C LEU A 295 -4.23 26.96 3.25
N TRP A 296 -3.50 28.08 3.20
CA TRP A 296 -3.73 29.21 4.10
C TRP A 296 -5.05 29.92 3.78
N GLY A 297 -5.29 30.31 2.53
CA GLY A 297 -6.51 31.02 2.11
C GLY A 297 -7.79 30.23 2.36
N LEU A 298 -7.78 28.90 2.13
CA LEU A 298 -8.90 28.00 2.42
C LEU A 298 -9.04 27.63 3.89
N GLY A 299 -8.11 28.05 4.76
CA GLY A 299 -8.07 27.68 6.17
C GLY A 299 -9.39 27.87 6.91
N PRO A 300 -10.04 29.05 6.83
CA PRO A 300 -11.31 29.34 7.50
C PRO A 300 -12.45 28.39 7.13
N TRP A 301 -12.38 27.74 5.97
CA TRP A 301 -13.42 26.82 5.48
C TRP A 301 -13.04 25.34 5.52
N THR A 302 -11.78 25.03 5.81
CA THR A 302 -11.26 23.66 5.70
C THR A 302 -10.68 23.17 7.02
N TRP A 303 -9.40 23.42 7.27
CA TRP A 303 -8.70 22.83 8.40
C TRP A 303 -8.94 23.57 9.71
N GLN A 304 -9.23 24.87 9.73
CA GLN A 304 -9.46 25.60 10.98
C GLN A 304 -10.74 25.13 11.71
N PRO A 305 -11.91 25.02 11.06
CA PRO A 305 -13.10 24.48 11.71
C PRO A 305 -12.94 23.02 12.13
N LEU A 306 -12.27 22.21 11.29
CA LEU A 306 -12.01 20.81 11.60
C LEU A 306 -11.06 20.66 12.79
N GLU A 307 -10.02 21.48 12.86
CA GLU A 307 -9.07 21.52 13.95
C GLU A 307 -9.75 21.96 15.24
N TRP A 308 -10.51 23.06 15.22
CA TRP A 308 -11.31 23.51 16.35
C TRP A 308 -12.24 22.39 16.84
N LEU A 309 -13.04 21.79 15.94
CA LEU A 309 -13.98 20.73 16.28
C LEU A 309 -13.25 19.53 16.90
N THR A 310 -12.13 19.14 16.32
CA THR A 310 -11.33 18.02 16.81
C THR A 310 -10.79 18.31 18.21
N GLN A 311 -10.26 19.51 18.48
CA GLN A 311 -9.81 19.90 19.81
C GLN A 311 -10.95 19.92 20.82
N THR A 312 -12.08 20.54 20.46
CA THR A 312 -13.24 20.63 21.33
C THR A 312 -13.73 19.23 21.70
N ILE A 313 -13.91 18.34 20.71
CA ILE A 313 -14.31 16.95 20.98
C ILE A 313 -13.31 16.25 21.89
N LEU A 314 -12.00 16.37 21.63
CA LEU A 314 -10.97 15.70 22.43
C LEU A 314 -10.92 16.23 23.86
N ARG A 315 -11.00 17.55 24.07
CA ARG A 315 -11.00 18.18 25.39
C ARG A 315 -12.26 17.85 26.18
N GLN A 316 -13.43 17.90 25.54
CA GLN A 316 -14.70 17.51 26.14
C GLN A 316 -14.73 16.01 26.49
N SER A 317 -14.26 15.15 25.59
CA SER A 317 -14.15 13.71 25.85
C SER A 317 -13.24 13.42 27.03
N TYR A 318 -12.19 14.21 27.22
CA TYR A 318 -11.31 14.11 28.37
C TYR A 318 -11.97 14.56 29.67
N LEU A 319 -12.70 15.68 29.68
CA LEU A 319 -13.47 16.12 30.85
C LEU A 319 -14.54 15.08 31.24
N VAL A 320 -15.29 14.56 30.26
CA VAL A 320 -16.24 13.47 30.48
C VAL A 320 -15.54 12.22 31.01
N SER A 321 -14.36 11.89 30.49
CA SER A 321 -13.56 10.79 31.02
C SER A 321 -13.11 11.06 32.45
N GLN A 322 -12.71 12.29 32.80
CA GLN A 322 -12.37 12.64 34.18
C GLN A 322 -13.56 12.47 35.12
N ILE A 323 -14.77 12.87 34.72
CA ILE A 323 -16.01 12.69 35.49
C ILE A 323 -16.32 11.21 35.65
N ALA A 324 -16.25 10.43 34.56
CA ALA A 324 -16.49 8.98 34.61
C ALA A 324 -15.44 8.23 35.46
N LEU A 325 -14.24 8.77 35.58
CA LEU A 325 -13.16 8.28 36.43
C LEU A 325 -13.17 8.90 37.84
N THR A 326 -14.14 9.77 38.14
CA THR A 326 -14.23 10.42 39.46
C THR A 326 -14.80 9.44 40.47
N PRO A 327 -14.18 9.32 41.66
CA PRO A 327 -14.73 8.55 42.76
C PRO A 327 -16.22 8.74 42.98
N SER A 328 -17.00 7.65 43.12
CA SER A 328 -18.39 7.77 43.56
C SER A 328 -18.52 8.45 44.93
N ALA A 329 -17.56 8.20 45.83
CA ALA A 329 -17.46 8.90 47.11
C ALA A 329 -17.24 10.41 46.97
N ALA A 330 -16.69 10.89 45.84
CA ALA A 330 -16.48 12.30 45.56
C ALA A 330 -17.58 12.93 44.69
N LEU A 331 -18.51 12.13 44.13
CA LEU A 331 -19.70 12.63 43.43
C LEU A 331 -20.70 13.32 44.38
N GLY A 332 -20.61 13.02 45.68
CA GLY A 332 -21.39 13.68 46.73
C GLY A 332 -20.76 14.97 47.26
N ASP A 333 -19.51 15.29 46.89
CA ASP A 333 -18.84 16.52 47.29
C ASP A 333 -19.33 17.70 46.43
N PRO A 334 -20.08 18.66 47.01
CA PRO A 334 -20.56 19.82 46.26
C PRO A 334 -19.43 20.70 45.72
N GLY A 335 -18.25 20.71 46.35
CA GLY A 335 -17.06 21.45 45.90
C GLY A 335 -16.45 20.85 44.63
N LEU A 336 -16.25 19.54 44.61
CA LEU A 336 -15.78 18.85 43.40
C LEU A 336 -16.79 18.93 42.26
N ALA A 337 -18.09 18.76 42.55
CA ALA A 337 -19.15 18.90 41.57
C ALA A 337 -19.26 20.35 41.01
N ALA A 338 -18.94 21.37 41.82
CA ALA A 338 -18.83 22.75 41.35
C ALA A 338 -17.61 22.92 40.43
N LEU A 339 -16.42 22.45 40.83
CA LEU A 339 -15.20 22.50 40.02
C LEU A 339 -15.35 21.80 38.66
N GLN A 340 -16.01 20.64 38.62
CA GLN A 340 -16.26 19.92 37.38
C GLN A 340 -17.25 20.65 36.46
N ARG A 341 -18.32 21.23 37.02
CA ARG A 341 -19.28 22.05 36.27
C ARG A 341 -18.60 23.31 35.72
N GLU A 342 -17.77 23.96 36.52
CA GLU A 342 -16.98 25.13 36.10
C GLU A 342 -15.99 24.77 34.99
N ALA A 343 -15.25 23.67 35.12
CA ALA A 343 -14.33 23.21 34.09
C ALA A 343 -15.04 22.91 32.76
N PHE A 344 -16.21 22.25 32.82
CA PHE A 344 -17.02 21.96 31.64
C PHE A 344 -17.60 23.25 31.01
N ALA A 345 -18.13 24.14 31.85
CA ALA A 345 -18.67 25.42 31.42
C ALA A 345 -17.59 26.33 30.80
N GLU A 346 -16.39 26.34 31.38
CA GLU A 346 -15.25 27.10 30.86
C GLU A 346 -14.73 26.54 29.54
N GLU A 347 -14.68 25.22 29.38
CA GLU A 347 -14.33 24.61 28.09
C GLU A 347 -15.40 24.88 27.03
N LEU A 348 -16.69 24.83 27.39
CA LEU A 348 -17.78 25.16 26.47
C LEU A 348 -17.72 26.64 26.06
N ARG A 349 -17.52 27.54 27.03
CA ARG A 349 -17.34 28.99 26.80
C ARG A 349 -16.14 29.22 25.88
N ARG A 350 -15.01 28.59 26.16
CA ARG A 350 -13.82 28.67 25.30
C ARG A 350 -14.13 28.20 23.89
N ALA A 351 -14.77 27.04 23.72
CA ALA A 351 -15.12 26.51 22.41
C ALA A 351 -16.00 27.49 21.62
N VAL A 352 -17.00 28.10 22.25
CA VAL A 352 -17.84 29.12 21.61
C VAL A 352 -17.03 30.36 21.23
N MET A 353 -16.16 30.85 22.12
CA MET A 353 -15.34 32.05 21.89
C MET A 353 -14.24 31.84 20.85
N THR A 354 -13.71 30.62 20.71
CA THR A 354 -12.67 30.27 19.74
C THR A 354 -13.23 29.67 18.45
N MET A 355 -14.56 29.64 18.29
CA MET A 355 -15.20 29.12 17.08
C MET A 355 -14.68 29.92 15.87
N PRO A 356 -14.02 29.26 14.89
CA PRO A 356 -13.43 29.97 13.77
C PRO A 356 -14.52 30.64 12.94
N SER A 357 -14.32 31.92 12.62
CA SER A 357 -15.25 32.65 11.77
C SER A 357 -15.19 32.08 10.36
N LEU A 358 -16.34 31.65 9.83
CA LEU A 358 -16.46 31.27 8.41
C LEU A 358 -16.39 32.49 7.46
N ARG A 359 -16.28 33.70 8.02
CA ARG A 359 -16.06 34.93 7.26
C ARG A 359 -14.64 34.95 6.73
N LEU A 360 -14.49 35.09 5.42
CA LEU A 360 -13.21 35.41 4.82
C LEU A 360 -12.89 36.87 5.10
N ASP A 361 -11.73 37.13 5.71
CA ASP A 361 -11.15 38.46 5.64
C ASP A 361 -10.64 38.75 4.21
N LEU A 362 -10.30 40.01 3.95
CA LEU A 362 -9.80 40.43 2.65
C LEU A 362 -8.52 39.68 2.25
N ALA A 363 -7.68 39.30 3.22
CA ALA A 363 -6.40 38.64 2.95
C ALA A 363 -6.59 37.18 2.50
N HIS A 364 -7.44 36.40 3.19
CA HIS A 364 -7.83 35.05 2.79
C HIS A 364 -8.59 35.07 1.47
N GLY A 365 -9.52 36.03 1.29
CA GLY A 365 -10.25 36.22 0.03
C GLY A 365 -9.30 36.50 -1.14
N THR A 366 -8.36 37.44 -0.97
CA THR A 366 -7.34 37.76 -1.98
C THR A 366 -6.44 36.58 -2.27
N ALA A 367 -6.00 35.85 -1.24
CA ALA A 367 -5.20 34.64 -1.40
C ALA A 367 -5.94 33.59 -2.23
N ILE A 368 -7.22 33.30 -1.95
CA ILE A 368 -8.02 32.35 -2.74
C ILE A 368 -8.16 32.81 -4.20
N VAL A 369 -8.50 34.08 -4.45
CA VAL A 369 -8.71 34.58 -5.81
C VAL A 369 -7.42 34.53 -6.63
N LEU A 370 -6.31 35.05 -6.08
CA LEU A 370 -5.00 35.01 -6.73
C LEU A 370 -4.56 33.57 -7.00
N SER A 371 -4.84 32.68 -6.05
CA SER A 371 -4.56 31.26 -6.15
C SER A 371 -5.31 30.59 -7.27
N ILE A 372 -6.63 30.76 -7.35
CA ILE A 372 -7.48 30.20 -8.41
C ILE A 372 -7.10 30.79 -9.77
N ALA A 373 -6.89 32.11 -9.86
CA ALA A 373 -6.48 32.77 -11.09
C ALA A 373 -5.15 32.19 -11.59
N THR A 374 -4.14 32.09 -10.72
CA THR A 374 -2.82 31.55 -11.06
C THR A 374 -2.89 30.06 -11.39
N ALA A 375 -3.69 29.28 -10.65
CA ALA A 375 -3.96 27.87 -10.94
C ALA A 375 -4.56 27.68 -12.32
N THR A 376 -5.51 28.54 -12.69
CA THR A 376 -6.22 28.48 -13.97
C THR A 376 -5.28 28.84 -15.11
N VAL A 377 -4.47 29.89 -14.96
CA VAL A 377 -3.45 30.28 -15.95
C VAL A 377 -2.41 29.19 -16.12
N LEU A 378 -1.81 28.71 -15.02
CA LEU A 378 -0.83 27.61 -15.07
C LEU A 378 -1.46 26.35 -15.66
N GLY A 379 -2.68 25.99 -15.25
CA GLY A 379 -3.41 24.84 -15.78
C GLY A 379 -3.64 24.92 -17.28
N ARG A 380 -4.01 26.11 -17.79
CA ARG A 380 -4.13 26.37 -19.24
C ARG A 380 -2.78 26.27 -19.95
N LEU A 381 -1.71 26.77 -19.37
CA LEU A 381 -0.35 26.66 -19.93
C LEU A 381 0.12 25.19 -19.98
N ILE A 382 -0.09 24.42 -18.91
CA ILE A 382 0.19 22.98 -18.88
C ILE A 382 -0.64 22.27 -19.94
N HIS A 383 -1.94 22.56 -20.02
CA HIS A 383 -2.83 21.94 -21.00
C HIS A 383 -2.42 22.25 -22.44
N ALA A 384 -2.11 23.52 -22.74
CA ALA A 384 -1.62 23.94 -24.05
C ALA A 384 -0.29 23.25 -24.40
N ALA A 385 0.64 23.13 -23.43
CA ALA A 385 1.91 22.44 -23.64
C ALA A 385 1.72 20.93 -23.87
N LEU A 386 0.81 20.28 -23.14
CA LEU A 386 0.44 18.87 -23.36
C LEU A 386 -0.26 18.67 -24.72
N LYS A 387 -1.06 19.64 -25.19
CA LYS A 387 -1.69 19.59 -26.51
C LYS A 387 -0.67 19.79 -27.63
N ALA A 388 0.30 20.69 -27.44
CA ALA A 388 1.36 20.96 -28.42
C ALA A 388 2.36 19.79 -28.53
N ARG A 389 2.61 19.07 -27.44
CA ARG A 389 3.49 17.90 -27.39
C ARG A 389 2.78 16.75 -26.68
N PRO A 390 1.82 16.09 -27.34
CA PRO A 390 1.08 15.00 -26.72
C PRO A 390 2.03 13.88 -26.29
N PRO A 391 1.76 13.20 -25.16
CA PRO A 391 2.48 11.99 -24.80
C PRO A 391 2.43 10.98 -25.95
N TYR A 392 3.52 10.24 -26.11
CA TYR A 392 3.63 9.20 -27.14
C TYR A 392 2.38 8.29 -27.09
N PRO A 393 1.72 8.02 -28.22
CA PRO A 393 0.52 7.20 -28.24
C PRO A 393 0.84 5.84 -27.63
N LEU A 394 0.10 5.48 -26.58
CA LEU A 394 0.24 4.20 -25.90
C LEU A 394 -0.58 3.13 -26.60
N ASP A 395 -0.38 2.98 -27.91
CA ASP A 395 -1.13 2.04 -28.73
C ASP A 395 -0.20 0.99 -29.37
N LEU A 396 -0.72 -0.22 -29.50
CA LEU A 396 -0.06 -1.32 -30.20
C LEU A 396 -0.66 -1.47 -31.60
N ASP A 397 -0.01 -2.22 -32.50
CA ASP A 397 -0.51 -2.39 -33.87
C ASP A 397 -1.79 -3.26 -33.91
N HIS A 398 -2.97 -2.64 -33.83
CA HIS A 398 -4.29 -3.29 -33.83
C HIS A 398 -4.79 -3.69 -35.23
N HIS A 399 -4.24 -3.14 -36.32
CA HIS A 399 -4.92 -3.18 -37.62
C HIS A 399 -4.75 -4.46 -38.44
N ARG A 400 -3.92 -5.44 -38.03
CA ARG A 400 -3.80 -6.72 -38.78
C ARG A 400 -3.69 -8.01 -37.97
N ARG A 401 -3.30 -8.00 -36.69
CA ARG A 401 -3.09 -9.25 -35.91
C ARG A 401 -3.56 -9.24 -34.43
N ARG A 402 -4.25 -8.19 -33.98
CA ARG A 402 -4.86 -8.05 -32.64
C ARG A 402 -4.02 -8.68 -31.51
N ILE A 403 -2.91 -8.04 -31.14
CA ILE A 403 -2.13 -8.44 -29.97
C ILE A 403 -3.03 -8.34 -28.74
N GLU A 404 -3.19 -9.44 -28.01
CA GLU A 404 -3.89 -9.46 -26.73
C GLU A 404 -3.04 -8.71 -25.69
N TRP A 405 -3.48 -7.52 -25.29
CA TRP A 405 -2.76 -6.69 -24.32
C TRP A 405 -3.45 -6.71 -22.95
N ARG A 406 -2.70 -7.17 -21.94
CA ARG A 406 -3.06 -7.10 -20.52
C ARG A 406 -2.07 -6.24 -19.73
N GLU A 407 -2.58 -5.34 -18.91
CA GLU A 407 -1.80 -4.50 -17.99
C GLU A 407 -2.17 -4.79 -16.52
N TYR A 408 -1.38 -5.63 -15.87
CA TYR A 408 -1.56 -5.97 -14.46
C TYR A 408 -0.98 -4.89 -13.56
N SER A 409 -1.76 -4.48 -12.55
CA SER A 409 -1.26 -3.64 -11.45
C SER A 409 -1.93 -3.97 -10.13
N SER A 410 -1.17 -3.83 -9.04
CA SER A 410 -1.68 -3.92 -7.68
C SER A 410 -2.46 -2.67 -7.32
N PRO A 411 -3.51 -2.79 -6.48
CA PRO A 411 -4.18 -1.64 -5.89
C PRO A 411 -3.32 -0.62 -5.15
N HIS A 412 -2.05 -0.89 -4.92
CA HIS A 412 -1.16 0.04 -4.23
C HIS A 412 0.12 0.30 -5.00
N ASP A 413 0.24 -0.25 -6.21
CA ASP A 413 1.37 0.08 -7.07
C ASP A 413 1.23 1.51 -7.57
N MET A 414 2.11 2.37 -7.07
CA MET A 414 2.17 3.78 -7.41
C MET A 414 2.59 3.99 -8.88
N VAL A 415 3.45 3.12 -9.43
CA VAL A 415 4.00 3.25 -10.79
C VAL A 415 2.97 2.78 -11.83
N GLY A 416 2.31 1.65 -11.59
CA GLY A 416 1.35 1.06 -12.52
C GLY A 416 0.00 1.77 -12.61
N ARG A 417 -0.34 2.65 -11.65
CA ARG A 417 -1.69 3.21 -11.46
C ARG A 417 -1.79 4.73 -11.62
N MET A 418 -1.11 5.28 -12.62
CA MET A 418 -1.31 6.70 -12.94
C MET A 418 -2.64 6.97 -13.66
N LEU A 419 -3.19 8.16 -13.40
CA LEU A 419 -4.42 8.67 -14.02
C LEU A 419 -4.31 8.77 -15.55
N GLY A 420 -3.15 9.21 -16.02
CA GLY A 420 -2.83 9.35 -17.43
C GLY A 420 -1.33 9.14 -17.67
N PRO A 421 -0.91 9.00 -18.93
CA PRO A 421 -1.74 8.90 -20.14
C PRO A 421 -2.70 7.69 -20.18
N ALA A 422 -3.75 7.81 -21.00
CA ALA A 422 -4.74 6.76 -21.22
C ALA A 422 -4.09 5.52 -21.86
N LEU A 423 -4.52 4.33 -21.46
CA LEU A 423 -4.35 3.15 -22.31
C LEU A 423 -5.59 3.03 -23.22
N PRO A 424 -5.47 2.45 -24.42
CA PRO A 424 -6.59 2.14 -25.29
C PRO A 424 -7.66 1.33 -24.56
N ASP A 425 -8.93 1.51 -24.95
CA ASP A 425 -10.07 0.86 -24.27
C ASP A 425 -10.05 -0.67 -24.41
N GLU A 426 -9.36 -1.18 -25.43
CA GLU A 426 -9.19 -2.61 -25.69
C GLU A 426 -8.20 -3.29 -24.73
N VAL A 427 -7.41 -2.52 -23.98
CA VAL A 427 -6.42 -3.07 -23.04
C VAL A 427 -7.13 -3.57 -21.79
N GLU A 428 -7.00 -4.86 -21.52
CA GLU A 428 -7.44 -5.42 -20.24
C GLU A 428 -6.54 -4.90 -19.14
N GLN A 429 -7.10 -4.26 -18.10
CA GLN A 429 -6.31 -3.78 -16.98
C GLN A 429 -6.75 -4.45 -15.66
N PRO A 430 -6.55 -5.77 -15.50
CA PRO A 430 -6.95 -6.48 -14.29
C PRO A 430 -6.17 -5.99 -13.05
N TRP A 431 -6.84 -6.02 -11.89
CA TRP A 431 -6.14 -5.84 -10.61
C TRP A 431 -5.54 -7.18 -10.19
N ILE A 432 -4.41 -7.12 -9.51
CA ILE A 432 -3.87 -8.31 -8.84
C ILE A 432 -3.55 -8.01 -7.38
N SER A 433 -3.90 -8.92 -6.48
CA SER A 433 -3.55 -8.77 -5.08
C SER A 433 -2.04 -8.92 -4.89
N ALA A 434 -1.45 -7.87 -4.35
CA ALA A 434 -0.03 -7.90 -4.04
C ALA A 434 0.30 -8.69 -2.77
N VAL A 435 1.58 -9.02 -2.64
CA VAL A 435 2.18 -9.72 -1.51
C VAL A 435 2.51 -8.77 -0.36
N GLY A 436 2.81 -7.51 -0.66
CA GLY A 436 3.46 -6.60 0.27
C GLY A 436 2.63 -5.38 0.68
N GLN A 437 3.34 -4.26 0.75
CA GLN A 437 2.85 -2.91 1.05
C GLN A 437 3.05 -2.02 -0.18
N PRO A 438 2.46 -0.80 -0.26
CA PRO A 438 2.58 0.06 -1.44
C PRO A 438 4.01 0.21 -2.00
N LEU A 439 5.02 0.26 -1.12
CA LEU A 439 6.43 0.39 -1.49
C LEU A 439 7.06 -0.91 -2.04
N SER A 440 6.55 -2.09 -1.68
CA SER A 440 7.07 -3.40 -2.11
C SER A 440 6.16 -4.13 -3.10
N ASP A 441 4.91 -3.71 -3.24
CA ASP A 441 3.93 -4.27 -4.16
C ASP A 441 4.44 -4.24 -5.61
N HIS A 442 5.13 -3.17 -5.98
CA HIS A 442 5.67 -3.00 -7.32
C HIS A 442 6.75 -4.03 -7.67
N THR A 443 7.56 -4.48 -6.71
CA THR A 443 8.70 -5.39 -6.96
C THR A 443 8.36 -6.86 -6.71
N LEU A 444 7.24 -7.16 -6.04
CA LEU A 444 6.88 -8.50 -5.57
C LEU A 444 5.82 -9.21 -6.44
N TYR A 445 5.51 -8.72 -7.64
CA TYR A 445 4.52 -9.35 -8.52
C TYR A 445 4.84 -10.82 -8.82
N PHE A 446 6.11 -11.13 -9.12
CA PHE A 446 6.57 -12.46 -9.49
C PHE A 446 7.03 -13.31 -8.30
N HIS A 447 6.79 -12.85 -7.06
CA HIS A 447 7.14 -13.64 -5.89
C HIS A 447 6.38 -14.98 -5.90
N ARG A 448 7.01 -16.07 -5.41
CA ARG A 448 6.44 -17.43 -5.45
C ARG A 448 5.06 -17.56 -4.79
N THR A 449 4.78 -16.74 -3.79
CA THR A 449 3.47 -16.67 -3.10
C THR A 449 2.50 -15.68 -3.74
N GLY A 450 2.87 -15.02 -4.83
CA GLY A 450 2.06 -14.06 -5.56
C GLY A 450 0.92 -14.74 -6.33
N VAL A 451 -0.09 -13.94 -6.69
CA VAL A 451 -1.18 -14.39 -7.56
C VAL A 451 -0.74 -14.40 -9.02
N LEU A 452 0.14 -13.48 -9.44
CA LEU A 452 0.53 -13.35 -10.85
C LEU A 452 1.17 -14.61 -11.42
N PRO A 453 2.16 -15.27 -10.75
CA PRO A 453 2.73 -16.51 -11.27
C PRO A 453 1.67 -17.62 -11.43
N ARG A 454 0.65 -17.66 -10.57
CA ARG A 454 -0.45 -18.62 -10.69
C ARG A 454 -1.40 -18.28 -11.84
N ARG A 455 -1.62 -16.99 -12.12
CA ARG A 455 -2.39 -16.56 -13.29
C ARG A 455 -1.65 -16.88 -14.59
N LEU A 456 -0.34 -16.63 -14.64
CA LEU A 456 0.52 -17.00 -15.77
C LEU A 456 0.57 -18.52 -15.98
N ALA A 457 0.48 -19.30 -14.90
CA ALA A 457 0.36 -20.75 -15.00
C ALA A 457 -0.96 -21.18 -15.66
N ALA A 458 -2.08 -20.50 -15.35
CA ALA A 458 -3.36 -20.72 -16.02
C ALA A 458 -3.27 -20.43 -17.53
N ASP A 459 -2.65 -19.29 -17.87
CA ASP A 459 -2.39 -18.89 -19.25
C ASP A 459 -1.52 -19.93 -19.97
N LEU A 460 -0.46 -20.44 -19.32
CA LEU A 460 0.39 -21.49 -19.90
C LEU A 460 -0.39 -22.77 -20.21
N LEU A 461 -1.20 -23.26 -19.26
CA LEU A 461 -2.03 -24.46 -19.47
C LEU A 461 -2.99 -24.26 -20.66
N LYS A 462 -3.65 -23.11 -20.72
CA LYS A 462 -4.53 -22.74 -21.84
C LYS A 462 -3.79 -22.72 -23.18
N ASP A 463 -2.61 -22.12 -23.20
CA ASP A 463 -1.79 -21.97 -24.40
C ASP A 463 -1.23 -23.31 -24.90
N LEU A 464 -1.02 -24.27 -23.99
CA LEU A 464 -0.69 -25.65 -24.32
C LEU A 464 -1.92 -26.49 -24.75
N GLY A 465 -3.14 -25.93 -24.72
CA GLY A 465 -4.37 -26.61 -25.12
C GLY A 465 -5.02 -27.46 -24.03
N LEU A 466 -4.60 -27.30 -22.76
CA LEU A 466 -5.16 -27.98 -21.60
C LEU A 466 -6.35 -27.17 -21.03
N ASN A 467 -7.40 -26.99 -21.84
CA ASN A 467 -8.49 -26.05 -21.52
C ASN A 467 -9.27 -26.40 -20.23
N GLY A 468 -9.46 -27.68 -19.94
CA GLY A 468 -10.13 -28.15 -18.71
C GLY A 468 -9.34 -27.76 -17.46
N ASP A 469 -8.09 -28.22 -17.38
CA ASP A 469 -7.17 -27.90 -16.28
C ASP A 469 -6.98 -26.38 -16.13
N ALA A 470 -6.86 -25.66 -17.25
CA ALA A 470 -6.72 -24.21 -17.25
C ALA A 470 -7.94 -23.51 -16.65
N ALA A 471 -9.17 -23.97 -16.95
CA ALA A 471 -10.39 -23.38 -16.43
C ALA A 471 -10.57 -23.64 -14.92
N ASP A 472 -10.28 -24.85 -14.44
CA ASP A 472 -10.28 -25.18 -13.01
C ASP A 472 -9.24 -24.37 -12.25
N TRP A 473 -8.03 -24.29 -12.80
CA TRP A 473 -6.95 -23.50 -12.25
C TRP A 473 -7.32 -22.02 -12.18
N ASP A 474 -7.87 -21.45 -13.26
CA ASP A 474 -8.24 -20.04 -13.32
C ASP A 474 -9.35 -19.69 -12.31
N ARG A 475 -10.34 -20.58 -12.12
CA ARG A 475 -11.34 -20.45 -11.04
C ARG A 475 -10.68 -20.44 -9.67
N ALA A 476 -9.73 -21.34 -9.40
CA ALA A 476 -9.02 -21.39 -8.13
C ALA A 476 -8.16 -20.14 -7.89
N VAL A 477 -7.48 -19.64 -8.92
CA VAL A 477 -6.66 -18.42 -8.85
C VAL A 477 -7.52 -17.18 -8.62
N THR A 478 -8.68 -17.10 -9.28
CA THR A 478 -9.65 -16.02 -9.08
C THR A 478 -10.15 -16.00 -7.63
N ARG A 479 -10.47 -17.17 -7.07
CA ARG A 479 -10.83 -17.32 -5.64
C ARG A 479 -9.70 -16.87 -4.72
N LEU A 480 -8.46 -17.28 -4.99
CA LEU A 480 -7.27 -16.85 -4.24
C LEU A 480 -7.11 -15.33 -4.25
N ASP A 481 -7.23 -14.70 -5.42
CA ASP A 481 -7.09 -13.26 -5.58
C ASP A 481 -8.14 -12.49 -4.77
N GLU A 482 -9.40 -12.88 -4.88
CA GLU A 482 -10.50 -12.22 -4.18
C GLU A 482 -10.31 -12.23 -2.65
N VAL A 483 -9.99 -13.40 -2.09
CA VAL A 483 -9.78 -13.52 -0.66
C VAL A 483 -8.58 -12.69 -0.21
N ARG A 484 -7.49 -12.69 -0.97
CA ARG A 484 -6.31 -11.87 -0.66
C ARG A 484 -6.61 -10.38 -0.72
N ARG A 485 -7.41 -9.92 -1.69
CA ARG A 485 -7.87 -8.53 -1.77
C ARG A 485 -8.66 -8.14 -0.52
N ARG A 486 -9.59 -9.00 -0.08
CA ARG A 486 -10.42 -8.76 1.11
C ARG A 486 -9.59 -8.79 2.39
N GLN A 487 -8.67 -9.75 2.55
CA GLN A 487 -7.74 -9.80 3.69
C GLN A 487 -6.80 -8.57 3.73
N GLY A 488 -6.23 -8.19 2.59
CA GLY A 488 -5.37 -7.02 2.48
C GLY A 488 -6.08 -5.73 2.85
N THR A 489 -7.34 -5.58 2.42
CA THR A 489 -8.17 -4.41 2.74
C THR A 489 -8.44 -4.32 4.24
N ARG A 490 -8.81 -5.43 4.88
CA ARG A 490 -9.02 -5.47 6.34
C ARG A 490 -7.75 -5.18 7.12
N ARG A 491 -6.63 -5.77 6.71
CA ARG A 491 -5.33 -5.56 7.34
C ARG A 491 -4.93 -4.09 7.31
N ARG A 492 -5.17 -3.40 6.19
CA ARG A 492 -4.94 -1.95 6.08
C ARG A 492 -5.91 -1.16 6.93
N ALA A 493 -7.20 -1.49 6.93
CA ALA A 493 -8.16 -0.82 7.81
C ALA A 493 -7.70 -0.91 9.28
N LEU A 494 -7.29 -2.10 9.73
CA LEU A 494 -6.72 -2.29 11.06
C LEU A 494 -5.45 -1.46 11.27
N HIS A 495 -4.50 -1.52 10.34
CA HIS A 495 -3.25 -0.74 10.42
C HIS A 495 -3.52 0.77 10.61
N GLY A 496 -4.48 1.33 9.87
CA GLY A 496 -4.80 2.76 9.90
C GLY A 496 -5.54 3.17 11.15
N LEU A 497 -6.47 2.32 11.61
CA LEU A 497 -7.16 2.52 12.88
C LEU A 497 -6.16 2.49 14.03
N LEU A 498 -5.17 1.59 14.01
CA LEU A 498 -4.14 1.53 15.04
C LEU A 498 -3.22 2.75 15.00
N ILE A 499 -2.74 3.14 13.80
CA ILE A 499 -1.93 4.36 13.66
C ILE A 499 -2.71 5.57 14.18
N GLY A 500 -3.96 5.78 13.72
CA GLY A 500 -4.76 6.92 14.16
C GLY A 500 -5.03 6.92 15.65
N THR A 501 -5.42 5.77 16.21
CA THR A 501 -5.72 5.62 17.65
C THR A 501 -4.48 5.88 18.50
N PHE A 502 -3.39 5.17 18.25
CA PHE A 502 -2.16 5.34 19.03
C PHE A 502 -1.49 6.69 18.79
N ALA A 503 -1.64 7.26 17.59
CA ALA A 503 -1.14 8.60 17.32
C ALA A 503 -1.89 9.65 18.15
N THR A 504 -3.21 9.51 18.26
CA THR A 504 -4.05 10.38 19.12
C THR A 504 -3.65 10.22 20.59
N VAL A 505 -3.43 8.99 21.05
CA VAL A 505 -2.97 8.68 22.40
C VAL A 505 -1.62 9.33 22.71
N LEU A 506 -0.63 9.18 21.82
CA LEU A 506 0.71 9.74 22.02
C LEU A 506 0.71 11.28 21.93
N ALA A 507 -0.18 11.85 21.11
CA ALA A 507 -0.34 13.30 21.00
C ALA A 507 -1.19 13.90 22.13
N ALA A 508 -1.99 13.09 22.85
CA ALA A 508 -2.99 13.56 23.82
C ALA A 508 -2.42 14.56 24.85
N PRO A 509 -1.27 14.32 25.53
CA PRO A 509 -0.73 15.29 26.48
C PRO A 509 -0.39 16.65 25.84
N ARG A 510 0.05 16.62 24.58
CA ARG A 510 0.41 17.82 23.80
C ARG A 510 -0.84 18.53 23.27
N LEU A 511 -1.92 17.82 23.00
CA LEU A 511 -3.19 18.37 22.54
C LEU A 511 -3.83 19.32 23.56
N PHE A 512 -3.62 19.07 24.86
CA PHE A 512 -4.10 19.97 25.93
C PHE A 512 -3.25 21.24 26.07
N ALA A 513 -1.94 21.12 25.89
CA ALA A 513 -1.00 22.22 26.06
C ALA A 513 -0.81 23.08 24.79
N SER A 514 -1.15 22.56 23.61
CA SER A 514 -0.92 23.25 22.34
C SER A 514 -2.15 24.04 21.89
N PRO A 515 -1.96 25.21 21.25
CA PRO A 515 -3.05 25.99 20.65
C PRO A 515 -3.65 25.30 19.41
N SER A 516 -2.92 24.37 18.78
CA SER A 516 -3.35 23.71 17.55
C SER A 516 -3.10 22.18 17.60
N VAL A 517 -4.00 21.38 17.00
CA VAL A 517 -3.83 19.93 16.81
C VAL A 517 -2.59 19.68 15.99
N PHE A 518 -2.41 20.46 14.92
CA PHE A 518 -1.22 20.37 14.08
C PHE A 518 0.07 20.50 14.90
N LEU A 519 0.15 21.50 15.78
CA LEU A 519 1.33 21.73 16.62
C LEU A 519 1.49 20.60 17.67
N ALA A 520 0.41 20.06 18.20
CA ALA A 520 0.48 18.92 19.11
C ALA A 520 1.07 17.67 18.44
N TYR A 521 0.63 17.34 17.23
CA TYR A 521 1.21 16.26 16.43
C TYR A 521 2.65 16.57 16.00
N LEU A 522 2.94 17.83 15.65
CA LEU A 522 4.29 18.27 15.33
C LEU A 522 5.23 18.13 16.53
N HIS A 523 4.76 18.38 17.76
CA HIS A 523 5.56 18.16 18.97
C HIS A 523 5.67 16.68 19.35
N ALA A 524 4.68 15.86 18.99
CA ALA A 524 4.70 14.40 19.19
C ALA A 524 5.37 13.64 18.02
N TRP A 525 6.00 14.34 17.07
CA TRP A 525 6.43 13.75 15.79
C TRP A 525 7.37 12.55 15.94
N LEU A 526 8.29 12.55 16.91
CA LEU A 526 9.28 11.49 17.08
C LEU A 526 8.64 10.16 17.52
N PRO A 527 7.91 10.08 18.66
CA PRO A 527 7.24 8.84 19.05
C PRO A 527 6.20 8.38 18.01
N LEU A 528 5.54 9.33 17.31
CA LEU A 528 4.64 9.02 16.21
C LEU A 528 5.34 8.37 15.02
N SER A 529 6.51 8.87 14.64
CA SER A 529 7.30 8.33 13.53
C SER A 529 7.81 6.92 13.85
N ILE A 530 8.25 6.68 15.09
CA ILE A 530 8.69 5.36 15.56
C ILE A 530 7.52 4.38 15.56
N LEU A 531 6.37 4.76 16.14
CA LEU A 531 5.15 3.95 16.14
C LEU A 531 4.74 3.57 14.72
N LEU A 532 4.71 4.54 13.82
CA LEU A 532 4.33 4.34 12.45
C LEU A 532 5.28 3.37 11.74
N LEU A 533 6.60 3.54 11.91
CA LEU A 533 7.60 2.64 11.32
C LEU A 533 7.43 1.22 11.86
N ALA A 534 7.27 1.07 13.18
CA ALA A 534 7.12 -0.23 13.84
C ALA A 534 5.85 -0.97 13.38
N LEU A 535 4.71 -0.28 13.35
CA LEU A 535 3.47 -0.85 12.83
C LEU A 535 3.60 -1.20 11.34
N THR A 536 4.20 -0.32 10.54
CA THR A 536 4.42 -0.57 9.11
C THR A 536 5.27 -1.83 8.87
N LEU A 537 6.34 -2.02 9.65
CA LEU A 537 7.17 -3.24 9.59
C LEU A 537 6.40 -4.48 10.05
N LEU A 538 5.70 -4.42 11.18
CA LEU A 538 4.89 -5.52 11.70
C LEU A 538 3.83 -5.97 10.67
N PHE A 539 3.09 -5.03 10.11
CA PHE A 539 2.05 -5.31 9.12
C PHE A 539 2.62 -5.82 7.78
N SER A 540 3.86 -5.46 7.43
CA SER A 540 4.60 -6.07 6.30
C SER A 540 4.90 -7.54 6.56
N LEU A 541 5.44 -7.87 7.74
CA LEU A 541 5.75 -9.24 8.13
C LEU A 541 4.48 -10.11 8.17
N LEU A 542 3.41 -9.59 8.75
CA LEU A 542 2.10 -10.26 8.78
C LEU A 542 1.52 -10.46 7.37
N ALA A 543 1.69 -9.50 6.46
CA ALA A 543 1.29 -9.64 5.06
C ALA A 543 2.02 -10.80 4.38
N HIS A 544 3.34 -10.89 4.56
CA HIS A 544 4.16 -11.94 3.98
C HIS A 544 3.79 -13.33 4.53
N ARG A 545 3.64 -13.47 5.85
CA ARG A 545 3.19 -14.71 6.50
C ARG A 545 1.78 -15.13 6.05
N SER A 546 0.90 -14.16 5.80
CA SER A 546 -0.45 -14.43 5.26
C SER A 546 -0.39 -14.93 3.82
N ALA A 547 0.47 -14.35 2.99
CA ALA A 547 0.65 -14.77 1.60
C ALA A 547 1.23 -16.18 1.46
N HIS A 548 2.19 -16.56 2.32
CA HIS A 548 2.71 -17.93 2.38
C HIS A 548 1.63 -18.96 2.73
N ARG A 549 0.83 -18.67 3.77
CA ARG A 549 -0.30 -19.54 4.14
C ARG A 549 -1.31 -19.66 2.99
N ALA A 550 -1.68 -18.53 2.38
CA ALA A 550 -2.57 -18.48 1.22
C ALA A 550 -2.10 -19.36 0.06
N ALA A 551 -0.82 -19.27 -0.28
CA ALA A 551 -0.20 -20.02 -1.37
C ALA A 551 -0.23 -21.53 -1.11
N ARG A 552 0.16 -21.96 0.10
CA ARG A 552 0.16 -23.37 0.50
C ARG A 552 -1.26 -23.96 0.51
N ASP A 553 -2.22 -23.20 1.04
CA ASP A 553 -3.60 -23.66 1.13
C ASP A 553 -4.25 -23.74 -0.26
N PHE A 554 -3.90 -22.83 -1.19
CA PHE A 554 -4.27 -22.94 -2.61
C PHE A 554 -3.72 -24.23 -3.24
N ALA A 555 -2.43 -24.54 -3.04
CA ALA A 555 -1.84 -25.75 -3.60
C ALA A 555 -2.55 -27.01 -3.07
N ALA A 556 -2.88 -27.03 -1.78
CA ALA A 556 -3.62 -28.09 -1.14
C ALA A 556 -5.06 -28.24 -1.70
N SER A 557 -5.75 -27.13 -2.03
CA SER A 557 -7.12 -27.18 -2.55
C SER A 557 -7.19 -27.68 -3.99
N VAL A 558 -6.21 -27.31 -4.83
CA VAL A 558 -6.19 -27.72 -6.24
C VAL A 558 -5.66 -29.16 -6.40
N SER A 559 -4.71 -29.59 -5.56
CA SER A 559 -4.17 -30.97 -5.60
C SER A 559 -5.11 -32.04 -5.03
N GLY A 560 -6.25 -31.65 -4.44
CA GLY A 560 -7.19 -32.59 -3.82
C GLY A 560 -6.68 -33.28 -2.55
N THR A 561 -5.50 -32.91 -2.04
CA THR A 561 -4.80 -33.58 -0.93
C THR A 561 -5.44 -33.33 0.46
N VAL A 562 -6.49 -32.51 0.55
CA VAL A 562 -7.11 -32.15 1.84
C VAL A 562 -8.60 -32.53 1.88
N GLN A 563 -8.89 -33.64 2.56
CA GLN A 563 -10.24 -34.07 2.95
C GLN A 563 -10.71 -33.51 4.32
N SER A 564 -9.95 -32.59 4.94
CA SER A 564 -10.20 -32.16 6.32
C SER A 564 -11.11 -30.92 6.41
N ARG A 565 -12.29 -31.11 7.01
CA ARG A 565 -13.25 -30.07 7.47
C ARG A 565 -12.61 -28.92 8.28
N ARG A 566 -11.35 -29.02 8.73
CA ARG A 566 -10.67 -28.04 9.61
C ARG A 566 -9.79 -27.03 8.90
N THR A 567 -9.38 -27.23 7.65
CA THR A 567 -8.43 -26.33 6.93
C THR A 567 -9.03 -25.62 5.72
N ARG A 568 -10.36 -25.68 5.52
CA ARG A 568 -11.03 -24.75 4.60
C ARG A 568 -10.64 -23.33 4.97
N TRP A 569 -10.40 -22.56 3.94
CA TRP A 569 -9.67 -21.31 3.95
C TRP A 569 -10.48 -20.17 4.59
N ARG A 570 -10.99 -20.36 5.82
CA ARG A 570 -12.11 -19.59 6.38
C ARG A 570 -11.72 -18.15 6.68
N VAL A 571 -11.80 -17.31 5.67
CA VAL A 571 -11.78 -15.86 5.88
C VAL A 571 -13.13 -15.45 6.40
N ARG A 572 -13.25 -15.57 7.72
CA ARG A 572 -14.39 -15.09 8.47
C ARG A 572 -14.32 -13.57 8.53
N ILE A 573 -15.35 -12.92 7.99
CA ILE A 573 -15.55 -11.48 8.10
C ILE A 573 -16.78 -11.24 8.96
N VAL A 574 -16.61 -10.44 10.01
CA VAL A 574 -17.74 -9.96 10.82
C VAL A 574 -18.51 -8.92 9.98
N PRO A 575 -19.83 -9.05 9.75
CA PRO A 575 -20.66 -8.04 9.07
C PRO A 575 -20.66 -6.70 9.81
N SER A 576 -20.81 -5.58 9.12
CA SER A 576 -20.76 -4.23 9.74
C SER A 576 -21.75 -4.07 10.90
N GLY A 577 -22.98 -4.57 10.76
CA GLY A 577 -24.01 -4.46 11.79
C GLY A 577 -23.70 -5.18 13.11
N SER A 578 -22.75 -6.11 13.12
CA SER A 578 -22.36 -6.86 14.33
C SER A 578 -21.03 -6.37 14.94
N ARG A 579 -20.41 -5.32 14.39
CA ARG A 579 -19.11 -4.80 14.87
C ARG A 579 -19.26 -3.75 15.96
N LEU A 580 -20.41 -3.07 16.01
CA LEU A 580 -20.58 -1.84 16.78
C LEU A 580 -20.40 -2.08 18.28
N LEU A 581 -21.15 -3.02 18.85
CA LEU A 581 -21.10 -3.32 20.29
C LEU A 581 -19.68 -3.65 20.80
N PRO A 582 -18.96 -4.65 20.24
CA PRO A 582 -17.61 -4.95 20.71
C PRO A 582 -16.61 -3.81 20.45
N ALA A 583 -16.80 -3.04 19.36
CA ALA A 583 -15.94 -1.90 19.06
C ALA A 583 -16.13 -0.76 20.08
N VAL A 584 -17.37 -0.37 20.36
CA VAL A 584 -17.69 0.73 21.28
C VAL A 584 -17.30 0.34 22.70
N ALA A 585 -17.69 -0.85 23.18
CA ALA A 585 -17.37 -1.30 24.54
C ALA A 585 -15.85 -1.36 24.77
N ALA A 586 -15.09 -1.90 23.82
CA ALA A 586 -13.64 -1.95 23.92
C ALA A 586 -12.98 -0.58 23.73
N ALA A 587 -13.52 0.30 22.87
CA ALA A 587 -13.00 1.67 22.72
C ALA A 587 -13.20 2.46 24.01
N THR A 588 -14.40 2.42 24.60
CA THR A 588 -14.72 3.11 25.85
C THR A 588 -13.84 2.61 26.99
N GLY A 589 -13.77 1.29 27.22
CA GLY A 589 -12.88 0.74 28.26
C GLY A 589 -11.40 1.05 28.00
N GLY A 590 -10.98 1.03 26.73
CA GLY A 590 -9.62 1.37 26.33
C GLY A 590 -9.24 2.82 26.64
N MET A 591 -10.13 3.77 26.32
CA MET A 591 -9.94 5.19 26.61
C MET A 591 -9.96 5.46 28.12
N ILE A 592 -10.89 4.84 28.86
CA ILE A 592 -10.98 4.96 30.33
C ILE A 592 -9.67 4.51 30.99
N ALA A 593 -9.18 3.31 30.67
CA ALA A 593 -7.94 2.79 31.25
C ALA A 593 -6.72 3.67 30.93
N LEU A 594 -6.64 4.13 29.68
CA LEU A 594 -5.48 4.88 29.19
C LEU A 594 -5.47 6.34 29.67
N TYR A 595 -6.62 7.01 29.71
CA TYR A 595 -6.74 8.33 30.35
C TYR A 595 -6.56 8.24 31.87
N GLY A 596 -6.99 7.15 32.50
CA GLY A 596 -6.67 6.84 33.88
C GLY A 596 -5.16 6.84 34.13
N THR A 597 -4.39 6.21 33.24
CA THR A 597 -2.91 6.24 33.32
C THR A 597 -2.32 7.64 33.13
N VAL A 598 -2.84 8.44 32.19
CA VAL A 598 -2.34 9.81 31.96
C VAL A 598 -2.62 10.73 33.14
N ARG A 599 -3.85 10.72 33.67
CA ARG A 599 -4.25 11.51 34.85
C ARG A 599 -3.37 11.16 36.04
N PHE A 600 -3.13 9.87 36.24
CA PHE A 600 -2.25 9.39 37.29
C PHE A 600 -0.83 9.92 37.15
N PHE A 601 -0.25 9.84 35.95
CA PHE A 601 1.11 10.35 35.69
C PHE A 601 1.22 11.86 35.96
N LEU A 602 0.20 12.64 35.60
CA LEU A 602 0.15 14.07 35.90
C LEU A 602 0.03 14.33 37.41
N ALA A 603 -0.86 13.60 38.10
CA ALA A 603 -1.00 13.70 39.55
C ALA A 603 0.30 13.34 40.28
N THR A 604 1.01 12.27 39.90
CA THR A 604 2.31 11.93 40.50
C THR A 604 3.37 13.02 40.31
N ARG A 605 3.32 13.74 39.18
CA ARG A 605 4.24 14.86 38.92
C ARG A 605 3.92 16.08 39.78
N GLU A 606 2.64 16.31 40.07
CA GLU A 606 2.17 17.45 40.87
C GLU A 606 2.26 17.19 42.38
N TYR A 607 2.04 15.96 42.83
CA TYR A 607 1.94 15.61 44.26
C TYR A 607 3.17 14.88 44.83
N GLY A 608 4.15 14.49 44.00
CA GLY A 608 5.47 14.01 44.45
C GLY A 608 5.51 12.64 45.15
N ASP A 609 4.38 11.95 45.28
CA ASP A 609 4.29 10.74 46.12
C ASP A 609 4.68 9.46 45.37
N VAL A 610 5.60 8.68 45.96
CA VAL A 610 6.25 7.50 45.35
C VAL A 610 5.49 6.20 45.62
N HIS A 611 4.55 6.21 46.57
CA HIS A 611 3.80 5.01 46.98
C HIS A 611 2.64 4.65 46.03
N VAL A 612 2.30 5.54 45.10
CA VAL A 612 1.16 5.33 44.19
C VAL A 612 1.46 4.29 43.09
N TRP A 613 2.72 3.89 42.91
CA TRP A 613 3.22 3.14 41.75
C TRP A 613 2.73 1.69 41.58
N GLN A 614 2.16 1.04 42.59
CA GLN A 614 2.22 -0.43 42.64
C GLN A 614 1.12 -1.20 41.85
N GLY A 615 -0.01 -0.61 41.45
CA GLY A 615 -1.05 -1.29 40.62
C GLY A 615 -1.32 -0.69 39.23
N TYR A 616 -0.88 0.55 39.01
CA TYR A 616 -1.19 1.36 37.84
C TYR A 616 -0.39 1.12 36.54
N PRO A 617 0.81 0.47 36.50
CA PRO A 617 1.52 0.21 35.24
C PRO A 617 0.77 -0.76 34.33
N PHE A 618 -0.24 -1.49 34.84
CA PHE A 618 -1.06 -2.42 34.08
C PHE A 618 -2.28 -1.77 33.40
N LEU A 619 -2.71 -0.56 33.79
CA LEU A 619 -3.83 0.14 33.13
C LEU A 619 -3.49 0.57 31.70
N PHE A 620 -2.25 1.00 31.44
CA PHE A 620 -1.81 1.32 30.09
C PHE A 620 -1.88 0.12 29.13
N PRO A 621 -1.30 -1.06 29.43
CA PRO A 621 -1.40 -2.22 28.56
C PRO A 621 -2.83 -2.77 28.45
N ILE A 622 -3.67 -2.65 29.50
CA ILE A 622 -5.11 -2.95 29.41
C ILE A 622 -5.79 -2.02 28.41
N GLY A 623 -5.55 -0.70 28.53
CA GLY A 623 -6.10 0.31 27.64
C GLY A 623 -5.68 0.10 26.18
N ALA A 624 -4.38 -0.10 25.95
CA ALA A 624 -3.82 -0.41 24.64
C ALA A 624 -4.39 -1.71 24.05
N GLY A 625 -4.57 -2.74 24.88
CA GLY A 625 -5.18 -4.02 24.48
C GLY A 625 -6.63 -3.88 24.06
N LEU A 626 -7.43 -3.11 24.80
CA LEU A 626 -8.83 -2.82 24.49
C LEU A 626 -8.97 -1.96 23.23
N LEU A 627 -8.13 -0.95 23.05
CA LEU A 627 -8.10 -0.15 21.81
C LEU A 627 -7.70 -0.98 20.59
N LEU A 628 -6.76 -1.92 20.74
CA LEU A 628 -6.42 -2.89 19.70
C LEU A 628 -7.62 -3.77 19.34
N VAL A 629 -8.37 -4.25 20.34
CA VAL A 629 -9.60 -5.03 20.15
C VAL A 629 -10.69 -4.20 19.46
N ALA A 630 -10.85 -2.93 19.82
CA ALA A 630 -11.78 -2.01 19.17
C ALA A 630 -11.42 -1.84 17.68
N CYS A 631 -10.15 -1.54 17.38
CA CYS A 631 -9.66 -1.41 16.01
C CYS A 631 -9.87 -2.71 15.20
N ALA A 632 -9.59 -3.87 15.81
CA ALA A 632 -9.80 -5.17 15.18
C ALA A 632 -11.29 -5.41 14.86
N SER A 633 -12.18 -5.08 15.79
CA SER A 633 -13.63 -5.22 15.64
C SER A 633 -14.16 -4.33 14.51
N VAL A 634 -13.78 -3.05 14.47
CA VAL A 634 -14.14 -2.11 13.39
C VAL A 634 -13.63 -2.60 12.03
N ALA A 635 -12.38 -3.08 11.97
CA ALA A 635 -11.78 -3.68 10.77
C ALA A 635 -12.41 -5.04 10.36
N GLY A 636 -13.39 -5.54 11.12
CA GLY A 636 -14.15 -6.75 10.82
C GLY A 636 -13.41 -8.05 11.12
N TYR A 637 -12.44 -8.00 12.05
CA TYR A 637 -11.77 -9.20 12.57
C TYR A 637 -12.65 -9.92 13.59
N PRO A 638 -12.75 -11.26 13.50
CA PRO A 638 -13.37 -12.05 14.55
C PRO A 638 -12.40 -12.09 15.74
N VAL A 639 -12.63 -11.22 16.73
CA VAL A 639 -11.84 -11.17 17.96
C VAL A 639 -12.08 -12.47 18.76
N ARG A 640 -11.00 -13.06 19.28
CA ARG A 640 -11.08 -14.30 20.07
C ARG A 640 -11.29 -13.96 21.54
N ALA A 641 -12.04 -14.80 22.26
CA ALA A 641 -12.23 -14.66 23.71
C ALA A 641 -10.89 -14.62 24.48
N SER A 642 -9.86 -15.31 23.97
CA SER A 642 -8.51 -15.30 24.58
C SER A 642 -7.87 -13.90 24.63
N TRP A 643 -8.27 -12.97 23.77
CA TRP A 643 -7.76 -11.59 23.80
C TRP A 643 -8.30 -10.86 25.03
N TYR A 644 -9.59 -11.00 25.31
CA TYR A 644 -10.23 -10.49 26.52
C TYR A 644 -9.71 -11.20 27.77
N GLY A 645 -9.46 -12.52 27.69
CA GLY A 645 -8.85 -13.28 28.79
C GLY A 645 -7.47 -12.76 29.17
N LEU A 646 -6.60 -12.47 28.20
CA LEU A 646 -5.29 -11.86 28.48
C LEU A 646 -5.41 -10.48 29.13
N ILE A 647 -6.32 -9.64 28.63
CA ILE A 647 -6.58 -8.31 29.21
C ILE A 647 -7.13 -8.44 30.63
N ALA A 648 -8.02 -9.42 30.87
CA ALA A 648 -8.56 -9.68 32.20
C ALA A 648 -7.47 -10.16 33.17
N VAL A 649 -6.51 -10.99 32.75
CA VAL A 649 -5.35 -11.38 33.57
C VAL A 649 -4.52 -10.17 33.96
N LEU A 650 -4.26 -9.24 33.02
CA LEU A 650 -3.59 -7.97 33.33
C LEU A 650 -4.40 -7.13 34.31
N GLY A 651 -5.73 -7.13 34.20
CA GLY A 651 -6.64 -6.51 35.16
C GLY A 651 -6.51 -7.12 36.56
N CYS A 652 -6.52 -8.45 36.67
CA CYS A 652 -6.33 -9.14 37.94
C CYS A 652 -4.94 -8.86 38.55
N MET A 653 -3.89 -8.78 37.73
CA MET A 653 -2.56 -8.38 38.17
C MET A 653 -2.55 -6.94 38.67
N ALA A 654 -3.25 -6.01 38.01
CA ALA A 654 -3.41 -4.63 38.47
C ALA A 654 -4.06 -4.56 39.85
N VAL A 655 -5.11 -5.36 40.07
CA VAL A 655 -5.82 -5.46 41.36
C VAL A 655 -4.93 -6.06 42.45
N TYR A 656 -4.13 -7.08 42.11
CA TYR A 656 -3.29 -7.80 43.09
C TYR A 656 -1.99 -7.07 43.43
N SER A 657 -1.47 -6.26 42.51
CA SER A 657 -0.24 -5.49 42.69
C SER A 657 -0.46 -4.14 43.39
N ALA A 658 -1.70 -3.65 43.44
CA ALA A 658 -2.05 -2.55 44.32
C ALA A 658 -1.84 -2.96 45.80
N PRO A 659 -1.27 -2.09 46.65
CA PRO A 659 -1.02 -2.43 48.05
C PRO A 659 -2.34 -2.81 48.75
N ALA A 660 -2.28 -3.89 49.53
CA ALA A 660 -3.42 -4.54 50.17
C ALA A 660 -4.18 -3.63 51.18
N PRO A 661 -5.34 -4.05 51.72
CA PRO A 661 -6.68 -3.65 51.29
C PRO A 661 -7.37 -2.67 52.25
N ALA A 662 -6.64 -2.07 53.19
CA ALA A 662 -7.25 -1.14 54.16
C ALA A 662 -7.63 0.22 53.53
N ALA A 663 -6.89 0.64 52.50
CA ALA A 663 -7.15 1.89 51.79
C ALA A 663 -8.10 1.72 50.58
N MET A 664 -8.01 0.61 49.84
CA MET A 664 -8.76 0.43 48.57
C MET A 664 -10.15 -0.20 48.72
N GLY A 665 -10.47 -0.83 49.85
CA GLY A 665 -11.76 -1.51 50.03
C GLY A 665 -11.94 -2.70 49.08
N ALA A 666 -13.00 -3.48 49.31
CA ALA A 666 -13.31 -4.60 48.42
C ALA A 666 -13.73 -4.08 47.02
N PRO A 667 -13.52 -4.81 45.91
CA PRO A 667 -13.87 -4.34 44.56
C PRO A 667 -15.39 -4.10 44.32
N TRP A 668 -16.23 -4.47 45.29
CA TRP A 668 -17.68 -4.21 45.35
C TRP A 668 -18.06 -3.11 46.36
N GLU A 669 -17.11 -2.55 47.10
CA GLU A 669 -17.32 -1.35 47.90
C GLU A 669 -17.31 -0.10 47.00
N TRP A 670 -18.19 0.85 47.30
CA TRP A 670 -18.39 2.09 46.55
C TRP A 670 -17.25 3.10 46.83
N ARG A 671 -16.03 2.74 46.44
CA ARG A 671 -14.81 3.56 46.48
C ARG A 671 -14.26 3.81 45.07
N PRO A 672 -13.51 4.90 44.84
CA PRO A 672 -13.04 5.35 43.52
C PRO A 672 -12.42 4.31 42.60
N GLU A 673 -11.57 3.47 43.18
CA GLU A 673 -10.75 2.52 42.44
C GLU A 673 -11.59 1.29 42.05
N GLY A 674 -12.54 0.90 42.91
CA GLY A 674 -13.57 -0.10 42.62
C GLY A 674 -14.52 0.31 41.49
N THR A 675 -14.91 1.59 41.41
CA THR A 675 -15.77 2.10 40.32
C THR A 675 -15.10 2.12 38.95
N LEU A 676 -13.80 2.43 38.89
CA LEU A 676 -13.01 2.42 37.65
C LEU A 676 -12.82 0.99 37.14
N LEU A 677 -12.39 0.08 38.02
CA LEU A 677 -12.20 -1.33 37.70
C LEU A 677 -13.54 -2.03 37.39
N GLY A 678 -14.62 -1.67 38.08
CA GLY A 678 -15.98 -2.14 37.79
C GLY A 678 -16.46 -1.71 36.41
N THR A 679 -16.28 -0.44 36.05
CA THR A 679 -16.62 0.09 34.71
C THR A 679 -15.78 -0.58 33.61
N LEU A 680 -14.49 -0.79 33.85
CA LEU A 680 -13.62 -1.56 32.95
C LEU A 680 -14.08 -3.02 32.83
N GLY A 681 -14.50 -3.64 33.94
CA GLY A 681 -15.07 -4.99 33.98
C GLY A 681 -16.34 -5.11 33.14
N VAL A 682 -17.25 -4.14 33.24
CA VAL A 682 -18.46 -4.05 32.40
C VAL A 682 -18.09 -3.89 30.92
N CYS A 683 -17.14 -3.01 30.59
CA CYS A 683 -16.67 -2.83 29.22
C CYS A 683 -16.03 -4.11 28.66
N LEU A 684 -15.24 -4.82 29.47
CA LEU A 684 -14.64 -6.12 29.13
C LEU A 684 -15.71 -7.17 28.87
N ALA A 685 -16.72 -7.28 29.75
CA ALA A 685 -17.81 -8.24 29.61
C ALA A 685 -18.67 -7.97 28.37
N LEU A 686 -19.12 -6.72 28.18
CA LEU A 686 -19.89 -6.30 27.01
C LEU A 686 -19.08 -6.48 25.71
N GLY A 687 -17.79 -6.16 25.75
CA GLY A 687 -16.86 -6.39 24.64
C GLY A 687 -16.74 -7.87 24.29
N LEU A 688 -16.59 -8.74 25.29
CA LEU A 688 -16.50 -10.19 25.12
C LEU A 688 -17.79 -10.77 24.55
N VAL A 689 -18.95 -10.46 25.14
CA VAL A 689 -20.27 -10.91 24.67
C VAL A 689 -20.52 -10.42 23.25
N GLY A 690 -20.26 -9.13 22.99
CA GLY A 690 -20.37 -8.54 21.66
C GLY A 690 -19.45 -9.21 20.64
N SER A 691 -18.22 -9.57 21.02
CA SER A 691 -17.26 -10.25 20.14
C SER A 691 -17.66 -11.70 19.86
N LEU A 692 -18.23 -12.40 20.84
CA LEU A 692 -18.77 -13.75 20.66
C LEU A 692 -19.96 -13.72 19.70
N TYR A 693 -20.91 -12.80 19.90
CA TYR A 693 -22.04 -12.58 19.00
C TYR A 693 -21.58 -12.23 17.57
N ALA A 694 -20.65 -11.29 17.44
CA ALA A 694 -20.05 -10.89 16.18
C ALA A 694 -19.40 -12.07 15.43
N ARG A 695 -18.75 -12.96 16.17
CA ARG A 695 -18.08 -14.15 15.63
C ARG A 695 -19.07 -15.22 15.17
N LEU A 696 -20.22 -15.36 15.83
CA LEU A 696 -21.31 -16.23 15.39
C LEU A 696 -21.90 -15.75 14.06
N LYS A 697 -22.01 -14.43 13.87
CA LYS A 697 -22.47 -13.83 12.60
C LYS A 697 -21.37 -13.70 11.54
N ALA A 698 -20.16 -14.18 11.79
CA ALA A 698 -19.06 -14.00 10.84
C ALA A 698 -19.27 -14.88 9.60
N ILE A 699 -19.30 -14.22 8.43
CA ILE A 699 -19.50 -14.88 7.15
C ILE A 699 -18.18 -15.50 6.70
N ASP A 700 -18.23 -16.78 6.35
CA ASP A 700 -17.11 -17.47 5.74
C ASP A 700 -17.11 -17.24 4.24
N LEU A 701 -16.15 -16.46 3.76
CA LEU A 701 -16.03 -16.13 2.35
C LEU A 701 -15.55 -17.27 1.47
N THR A 702 -15.16 -18.38 2.07
CA THR A 702 -14.68 -19.57 1.35
C THR A 702 -15.69 -20.70 1.35
N ALA A 703 -16.86 -20.46 1.93
CA ALA A 703 -17.98 -21.39 1.98
C ALA A 703 -19.14 -21.01 1.05
N GLN A 704 -19.02 -19.94 0.25
CA GLN A 704 -19.98 -19.65 -0.82
C GLN A 704 -19.67 -20.56 -2.02
N GLU A 705 -20.15 -21.79 -1.93
CA GLU A 705 -20.67 -22.56 -3.07
C GLU A 705 -22.17 -22.77 -2.83
#